data_AF-A0A0A1T862-F1
#
_entry.id   AF-A0A0A1T862-F1
#
_cell.length_a   1.000
_cell.length_b   1.000
_cell.length_c   1.000
_cell.angle_alpha   90.00
_cell.angle_beta   90.00
_cell.angle_gamma   90.00
#
_symmetry.space_group_name_H-M   'P 1'
#
loop_
_entity.id
_entity.type
_entity.pdbx_description
1 polymer ?
#
loop_
_entity_poly.entity_id
_entity_poly.type
_entity_poly.pdbx_seq_one_letter_code
_entity_poly.pdbx_strand_id
1 'polypeptide(L)'
;MYQKAGESSAQGASAPNKPSATIARFSKRSTQTFDRNSSLQPYITFTMEASKATQLVVKIWSKDQGTCNPENQRPSPYDNSHTFFAFGVVESSRSSHEQEFDEDDLIIFQKNVRAGRFVACHTNRWKISIDNREDEESEELEADADEFHDDADVVCGWVESLKDGNSIEIGIFPIAHFPGWVNYVLRMEVEVHYGGHDAAFYSNPSDFWSSNEDGDGKKIKGYARHIRMIKFADNSELGHAWASLARGQLTSLFNETGRSTNETTETVRTPKTELAKITAIAAESIPGPFKTQAQQHRLLVRTHELLVNSVEKGDNPIVLDHAISYMTCKLAESSKGDQDYNESLRDLAVAHIQRYRSKKIYSDLDTALAMSQEVLANIRSNPSDGNIKLSNLMHMTSLQLVLRYALRGNTNDLSEAMQLLEDAVPLTARDTMAYYRVVEQLADCLQFRFERTGLIDDINQAIELQRQVLRDSPDDRVLEAGFMTRLSGFLARRFTRTMDMKDIDESIQLGTQALKSYPKDAPKRSVCAKELVSHYAIRFLATQGDHLEKFGKLEQLDDLENGAQILRDLMKEMSLDDPVFEALYLDLMHISMTKFRQTKAPEDLETCIAIGRHGLQKTVGQDLNHMVHLGSLAEALSLKASCHPHPGHVADAESLREAIAHYKECLGSLNLLPIVHINFGQRYMKLCGVAESWDCVCEAGRTVISLCRGLMTRTLSRDDKQYILGHMFGIASMAAAAVLNQQNDPFEAVTFLEDGRGILASYLEGMHVDVQKLEQKHPYLAQRYVENRDLVHQITAVQEMHRPHNTAEFIVASHEKRAIRAESEQSLDAVLEEIRQQPGFENFGLRPTKLALTGLGTIVIINVSLLGGHAIIVRDDKIDALELPFLHMCMLKTYEEEFQLGSPIILEWLWDAVVSPVLEFLGFTESPAAGEGWPRVWWIPTGPLTRFSLHAAGYHLNGSSATVIDRVMSSYSPSITALIRSRDRAKPQQSRADKSAVLIAMENTPGALKPLQFAAEEAAVVESLCDTMDIKTFRPAADKQGVSNLLPNCDIFHFAGHGCTNPQDPSQSYLALQDYLDTPFSVEYLLGMSLWKNSPFLAYLSACGTGLVKDHKYFDESIHLISAFQLAGFQHVIGTLWEVEDFTCVAMAGLTYQTMNDHEMSDESVCLGLHTATRELRDEWVSQCATAGSTRATVVGDAIRNKQPEGGRLDHGKGKGVDTGECKHDRDVTLVAVKDENGDDNLPRAHWAPYVHFGI
;
A
#
# COMPACT_ATOMS: atom_id res chain seq x y z
N MET A 1 59.02 43.82 9.74
CA MET A 1 58.85 45.16 10.36
C MET A 1 57.43 45.58 10.06
N TYR A 2 56.47 45.61 10.98
CA TYR A 2 56.47 46.23 12.30
C TYR A 2 55.61 45.43 13.30
N GLN A 3 56.10 45.31 14.53
CA GLN A 3 55.36 44.92 15.74
C GLN A 3 54.42 46.06 16.17
N LYS A 4 53.22 45.74 16.68
CA LYS A 4 52.90 45.75 18.13
C LYS A 4 51.42 45.44 18.41
N ALA A 5 51.24 44.33 19.14
CA ALA A 5 50.35 44.04 20.27
C ALA A 5 49.07 44.86 20.54
N GLY A 6 47.99 44.14 20.86
CA GLY A 6 46.93 44.59 21.78
C GLY A 6 45.54 44.06 21.44
N GLU A 7 45.10 43.00 22.14
CA GLU A 7 43.81 42.32 21.98
C GLU A 7 42.57 43.13 22.42
N SER A 8 41.47 42.79 21.74
CA SER A 8 40.05 42.80 22.13
C SER A 8 39.33 44.13 22.43
N SER A 9 38.47 44.49 21.47
CA SER A 9 37.22 45.27 21.56
C SER A 9 36.10 44.31 21.08
N ALA A 10 34.80 44.40 21.38
CA ALA A 10 33.96 45.37 22.07
C ALA A 10 32.63 44.69 22.47
N GLN A 11 31.90 45.40 23.32
CA GLN A 11 30.56 45.20 23.86
C GLN A 11 29.42 45.07 22.83
N GLY A 12 28.27 44.53 23.25
CA GLY A 12 26.98 44.95 22.68
C GLY A 12 25.74 44.09 22.97
N ALA A 13 24.85 44.65 23.81
CA ALA A 13 23.38 44.47 23.87
C ALA A 13 22.74 43.29 24.65
N SER A 14 21.95 43.72 25.64
CA SER A 14 21.09 43.00 26.60
C SER A 14 19.75 42.54 26.01
N ALA A 15 19.32 41.31 26.32
CA ALA A 15 18.04 40.73 25.97
C ALA A 15 16.93 41.03 27.01
N PRO A 16 15.63 41.06 26.63
CA PRO A 16 14.52 41.41 27.51
C PRO A 16 14.06 40.24 28.40
N ASN A 17 13.67 40.56 29.64
CA ASN A 17 13.08 39.65 30.62
C ASN A 17 11.66 39.21 30.20
N LYS A 18 11.38 37.90 30.16
CA LYS A 18 10.01 37.34 30.12
C LYS A 18 9.37 37.40 31.52
N PRO A 19 8.07 37.74 31.67
CA PRO A 19 7.38 37.67 32.95
C PRO A 19 7.09 36.20 33.32
N SER A 20 7.49 35.77 34.51
CA SER A 20 7.16 34.44 35.06
C SER A 20 5.77 34.51 35.70
N ALA A 21 4.83 33.66 35.27
CA ALA A 21 3.59 33.44 36.01
C ALA A 21 3.93 32.98 37.44
N THR A 22 3.33 33.61 38.45
CA THR A 22 3.56 33.22 39.85
C THR A 22 2.56 32.14 40.22
N ILE A 23 3.03 31.01 40.75
CA ILE A 23 2.18 29.86 41.13
C ILE A 23 2.26 29.67 42.65
N ALA A 24 1.12 29.76 43.35
CA ALA A 24 1.01 29.33 44.75
C ALA A 24 0.50 27.89 44.80
N ARG A 25 1.11 27.03 45.63
CA ARG A 25 0.71 25.64 45.81
C ARG A 25 0.36 25.35 47.27
N PHE A 26 -0.79 24.72 47.48
CA PHE A 26 -1.29 24.28 48.77
C PHE A 26 -1.48 22.76 48.72
N SER A 27 -1.14 22.06 49.80
CA SER A 27 -1.36 20.61 49.86
C SER A 27 -1.70 20.17 51.27
N LYS A 28 -2.65 19.26 51.40
CA LYS A 28 -3.00 18.62 52.66
C LYS A 28 -3.10 17.12 52.47
N ARG A 29 -2.32 16.38 53.26
CA ARG A 29 -2.31 14.91 53.32
C ARG A 29 -2.81 14.48 54.69
N SER A 30 -4.13 14.53 54.91
CA SER A 30 -4.74 14.01 56.14
C SER A 30 -5.89 13.10 55.76
N THR A 31 -5.83 11.85 56.18
CA THR A 31 -6.89 10.93 55.86
C THR A 31 -8.16 11.27 56.65
N GLN A 32 -9.21 11.74 55.97
CA GLN A 32 -10.48 12.10 56.59
C GLN A 32 -11.65 11.44 55.86
N THR A 33 -12.66 11.11 56.64
CA THR A 33 -13.84 10.37 56.21
C THR A 33 -15.04 11.29 56.36
N PHE A 34 -15.79 11.48 55.28
CA PHE A 34 -16.95 12.38 55.23
C PHE A 34 -18.18 11.59 54.82
N ASP A 35 -19.25 11.71 55.59
CA ASP A 35 -20.57 11.16 55.29
C ASP A 35 -21.63 12.27 55.30
N ARG A 36 -22.86 11.95 54.90
CA ARG A 36 -23.97 12.91 54.87
C ARG A 36 -24.25 13.60 56.22
N ASN A 37 -23.90 12.96 57.34
CA ASN A 37 -24.18 13.48 58.68
C ASN A 37 -22.99 14.25 59.26
N SER A 38 -21.88 14.31 58.54
CA SER A 38 -20.69 15.05 58.93
C SER A 38 -20.96 16.54 58.79
N SER A 39 -20.62 17.33 59.80
CA SER A 39 -20.68 18.79 59.71
C SER A 39 -19.86 19.26 58.51
N LEU A 40 -20.44 20.11 57.66
CA LEU A 40 -19.78 20.60 56.45
C LEU A 40 -18.55 21.44 56.84
N GLN A 41 -17.36 20.90 56.55
CA GLN A 41 -16.08 21.48 56.96
C GLN A 41 -15.08 21.39 55.80
N PRO A 42 -14.27 22.42 55.55
CA PRO A 42 -13.35 22.40 54.42
C PRO A 42 -12.22 21.40 54.68
N TYR A 43 -11.99 20.50 53.73
CA TYR A 43 -10.86 19.57 53.80
C TYR A 43 -9.55 20.34 53.69
N ILE A 44 -9.41 21.25 52.73
CA ILE A 44 -8.25 22.15 52.63
C ILE A 44 -8.75 23.58 52.52
N THR A 45 -8.11 24.47 53.27
CA THR A 45 -8.34 25.91 53.21
C THR A 45 -7.06 26.59 52.77
N PHE A 46 -7.17 27.57 51.87
CA PHE A 46 -6.03 28.32 51.36
C PHE A 46 -6.44 29.74 51.00
N THR A 47 -5.51 30.68 51.13
CA THR A 47 -5.75 32.09 50.81
C THR A 47 -5.26 32.40 49.40
N MET A 48 -6.07 33.12 48.62
CA MET A 48 -5.66 33.66 47.32
C MET A 48 -5.99 35.15 47.20
N GLU A 49 -5.23 35.88 46.38
CA GLU A 49 -5.62 37.22 45.92
C GLU A 49 -6.50 37.08 44.68
N ALA A 50 -7.83 37.13 44.85
CA ALA A 50 -8.79 36.84 43.78
C ALA A 50 -8.60 37.76 42.55
N SER A 51 -8.25 39.04 42.76
CA SER A 51 -8.02 40.00 41.67
C SER A 51 -6.82 39.70 40.77
N LYS A 52 -5.92 38.79 41.17
CA LYS A 52 -4.73 38.43 40.38
C LYS A 52 -4.76 36.99 39.89
N ALA A 53 -5.63 36.15 40.45
CA ALA A 53 -5.71 34.74 40.11
C ALA A 53 -6.38 34.57 38.74
N THR A 54 -5.78 33.76 37.86
CA THR A 54 -6.31 33.46 36.51
C THR A 54 -6.75 32.01 36.36
N GLN A 55 -6.21 31.11 37.19
CA GLN A 55 -6.55 29.70 37.14
C GLN A 55 -6.35 29.01 38.49
N LEU A 56 -7.28 28.13 38.85
CA LEU A 56 -7.20 27.22 39.98
C LEU A 56 -7.09 25.78 39.49
N VAL A 57 -6.11 25.03 39.98
CA VAL A 57 -5.92 23.61 39.65
C VAL A 57 -6.01 22.76 40.90
N VAL A 58 -7.04 21.93 41.02
CA VAL A 58 -7.26 21.06 42.20
C VAL A 58 -6.97 19.60 41.84
N LYS A 59 -6.07 18.95 42.58
CA LYS A 59 -5.77 17.52 42.48
C LYS A 59 -6.24 16.80 43.73
N ILE A 60 -7.12 15.81 43.58
CA ILE A 60 -7.73 15.10 44.71
C ILE A 60 -7.39 13.62 44.62
N TRP A 61 -6.90 13.06 45.72
CA TRP A 61 -6.78 11.63 45.93
C TRP A 61 -7.85 11.19 46.91
N SER A 62 -8.90 10.55 46.41
CA SER A 62 -10.00 10.04 47.24
C SER A 62 -10.35 8.58 46.89
N LYS A 63 -11.03 7.94 47.83
CA LYS A 63 -11.61 6.61 47.71
C LYS A 63 -13.07 6.71 48.15
N ASP A 64 -14.00 6.34 47.28
CA ASP A 64 -15.42 6.37 47.65
C ASP A 64 -15.85 4.98 48.08
N GLN A 65 -16.59 4.87 49.18
CA GLN A 65 -17.24 3.63 49.58
C GLN A 65 -18.74 3.79 49.46
N GLY A 66 -19.33 3.10 48.49
CA GLY A 66 -20.77 2.96 48.34
C GLY A 66 -21.13 1.60 47.75
N THR A 67 -21.52 0.66 48.61
CA THR A 67 -22.40 -0.45 48.23
C THR A 67 -23.75 -0.17 48.87
N CYS A 68 -24.74 0.21 48.07
CA CYS A 68 -26.12 0.21 48.53
C CYS A 68 -26.71 -1.20 48.44
N ASN A 69 -27.60 -1.49 49.38
CA ASN A 69 -28.25 -2.76 49.71
C ASN A 69 -28.76 -3.56 48.47
N PRO A 70 -28.69 -4.91 48.42
CA PRO A 70 -29.01 -5.70 47.22
C PRO A 70 -30.47 -5.72 46.78
N GLU A 71 -31.40 -5.10 47.51
CA GLU A 71 -32.84 -5.36 47.38
C GLU A 71 -33.65 -4.35 46.54
N ASN A 72 -33.08 -3.24 46.06
CA ASN A 72 -33.85 -2.29 45.24
C ASN A 72 -33.37 -2.22 43.78
N GLN A 73 -34.32 -2.41 42.86
CA GLN A 73 -34.16 -2.41 41.41
C GLN A 73 -33.72 -1.02 40.88
N ARG A 74 -32.72 -1.04 40.00
CA ARG A 74 -32.12 -0.01 39.11
C ARG A 74 -32.53 1.48 39.27
N PRO A 75 -31.52 2.36 39.27
CA PRO A 75 -31.46 3.51 38.37
C PRO A 75 -30.31 3.43 37.36
N SER A 76 -30.34 4.33 36.37
CA SER A 76 -29.51 4.46 35.18
C SER A 76 -27.98 4.41 35.42
N PRO A 77 -27.15 3.91 34.47
CA PRO A 77 -25.68 4.01 34.56
C PRO A 77 -25.15 5.45 34.53
N TYR A 78 -25.99 6.44 34.19
CA TYR A 78 -25.64 7.86 34.19
C TYR A 78 -25.88 8.58 35.53
N ASP A 79 -26.50 7.92 36.52
CA ASP A 79 -26.83 8.53 37.81
C ASP A 79 -25.75 8.34 38.88
N ASN A 80 -24.61 7.68 38.63
CA ASN A 80 -23.76 7.08 39.68
C ASN A 80 -22.41 7.75 40.04
N SER A 81 -22.27 9.08 39.96
CA SER A 81 -21.27 9.79 40.79
C SER A 81 -21.91 10.42 42.00
N HIS A 82 -21.87 9.73 43.13
CA HIS A 82 -22.54 10.16 44.36
C HIS A 82 -21.59 10.82 45.37
N THR A 83 -20.46 11.33 44.88
CA THR A 83 -19.41 12.03 45.64
C THR A 83 -19.15 13.37 44.98
N PHE A 84 -19.37 14.45 45.72
CA PHE A 84 -19.24 15.81 45.20
C PHE A 84 -18.12 16.53 45.97
N PHE A 85 -17.38 17.38 45.26
CA PHE A 85 -16.49 18.35 45.89
C PHE A 85 -16.97 19.72 45.50
N ALA A 86 -17.04 20.60 46.49
CA ALA A 86 -17.41 21.98 46.29
C ALA A 86 -16.31 22.90 46.83
N PHE A 87 -16.27 24.15 46.38
CA PHE A 87 -15.46 25.19 47.01
C PHE A 87 -16.34 26.35 47.43
N GLY A 88 -15.90 27.08 48.45
CA GLY A 88 -16.59 28.25 48.98
C GLY A 88 -15.68 29.15 49.80
N VAL A 89 -16.12 30.38 50.05
CA VAL A 89 -15.37 31.37 50.84
C VAL A 89 -15.49 31.05 52.32
N VAL A 90 -14.38 31.11 53.05
CA VAL A 90 -14.30 30.93 54.50
C VAL A 90 -13.99 32.29 55.13
N GLU A 91 -14.91 32.87 55.91
CA GLU A 91 -14.63 34.18 56.53
C GLU A 91 -13.63 34.04 57.68
N SER A 92 -12.50 34.75 57.60
CA SER A 92 -11.41 34.70 58.58
C SER A 92 -11.72 35.33 59.95
N SER A 93 -12.92 35.89 60.16
CA SER A 93 -13.33 36.56 61.40
C SER A 93 -14.10 35.68 62.40
N ARG A 94 -14.41 34.43 62.04
CA ARG A 94 -15.09 33.45 62.90
C ARG A 94 -14.18 32.25 63.17
N SER A 95 -14.25 31.68 64.38
CA SER A 95 -13.47 30.49 64.72
C SER A 95 -13.94 29.28 63.90
N SER A 96 -13.03 28.38 63.49
CA SER A 96 -13.32 27.24 62.58
C SER A 96 -14.33 26.22 63.13
N HIS A 97 -14.85 26.41 64.35
CA HIS A 97 -15.88 25.58 64.96
C HIS A 97 -17.26 26.25 65.07
N GLU A 98 -17.41 27.50 64.61
CA GLU A 98 -18.66 28.28 64.71
C GLU A 98 -19.24 28.75 63.36
N GLN A 99 -18.62 28.40 62.23
CA GLN A 99 -19.23 28.58 60.90
C GLN A 99 -20.00 27.32 60.50
N GLU A 100 -21.33 27.41 60.50
CA GLU A 100 -22.21 26.48 59.79
C GLU A 100 -22.27 26.92 58.32
N PHE A 101 -21.86 26.04 57.40
CA PHE A 101 -22.00 26.24 55.95
C PHE A 101 -23.21 25.47 55.46
N ASP A 102 -24.07 26.11 54.65
CA ASP A 102 -25.13 25.42 53.91
C ASP A 102 -24.58 24.89 52.58
N GLU A 103 -25.11 23.76 52.09
CA GLU A 103 -24.68 23.19 50.79
C GLU A 103 -25.00 24.15 49.64
N ASP A 104 -26.07 24.94 49.77
CA ASP A 104 -26.53 25.93 48.78
C ASP A 104 -25.56 27.12 48.62
N ASP A 105 -24.66 27.35 49.57
CA ASP A 105 -23.66 28.44 49.53
C ASP A 105 -22.33 28.02 48.84
N LEU A 106 -22.23 26.77 48.37
CA LEU A 106 -21.00 26.20 47.82
C LEU A 106 -21.12 25.84 46.35
N ILE A 107 -20.01 26.02 45.61
CA ILE A 107 -19.96 25.69 44.19
C ILE A 107 -19.39 24.30 43.99
N ILE A 108 -20.23 23.41 43.51
CA ILE A 108 -19.91 22.01 43.24
C ILE A 108 -19.14 21.89 41.91
N PHE A 109 -17.99 21.22 41.90
CA PHE A 109 -17.14 21.07 40.70
C PHE A 109 -16.83 19.61 40.34
N GLN A 110 -17.71 18.66 40.64
CA GLN A 110 -17.55 17.28 40.14
C GLN A 110 -18.85 16.55 39.81
N LYS A 111 -18.93 16.02 38.57
CA LYS A 111 -19.74 14.86 38.15
C LYS A 111 -18.81 13.86 37.45
N ASN A 112 -18.75 12.62 37.92
CA ASN A 112 -17.73 11.62 37.53
C ASN A 112 -18.41 10.43 36.82
N VAL A 113 -18.22 10.22 35.52
CA VAL A 113 -18.79 9.02 34.87
C VAL A 113 -17.95 7.80 35.26
N ARG A 114 -18.48 6.93 36.14
CA ARG A 114 -17.82 5.68 36.54
C ARG A 114 -18.34 4.48 35.76
N ALA A 115 -17.41 3.78 35.11
CA ALA A 115 -17.59 2.40 34.68
C ALA A 115 -16.79 1.47 35.61
N GLY A 116 -17.44 0.80 36.58
CA GLY A 116 -16.83 -0.34 37.26
C GLY A 116 -17.13 -0.52 38.75
N ARG A 117 -17.29 -1.78 39.16
CA ARG A 117 -17.70 -2.27 40.49
C ARG A 117 -16.58 -2.36 41.55
N PHE A 118 -15.44 -1.69 41.39
CA PHE A 118 -14.29 -1.86 42.29
C PHE A 118 -13.89 -0.57 43.02
N VAL A 119 -13.56 -0.73 44.31
CA VAL A 119 -13.19 0.36 45.21
C VAL A 119 -11.75 0.81 44.92
N ALA A 120 -11.56 1.78 44.03
CA ALA A 120 -10.26 2.33 43.65
C ALA A 120 -9.99 3.70 44.32
N CYS A 121 -8.70 4.00 44.53
CA CYS A 121 -8.25 5.33 44.89
C CYS A 121 -8.06 6.13 43.59
N HIS A 122 -8.78 7.23 43.40
CA HIS A 122 -8.74 8.03 42.18
C HIS A 122 -7.90 9.28 42.37
N THR A 123 -7.15 9.68 41.33
CA THR A 123 -6.50 11.00 41.27
C THR A 123 -7.21 11.84 40.21
N ASN A 124 -7.99 12.83 40.62
CA ASN A 124 -8.69 13.72 39.68
C ASN A 124 -7.98 15.08 39.65
N ARG A 125 -7.76 15.66 38.47
CA ARG A 125 -7.20 17.01 38.29
C ARG A 125 -8.22 17.90 37.61
N TRP A 126 -8.67 18.92 38.33
CA TRP A 126 -9.60 19.93 37.83
C TRP A 126 -8.85 21.21 37.51
N LYS A 127 -9.24 21.88 36.42
CA LYS A 127 -8.75 23.20 36.02
C LYS A 127 -9.97 24.13 35.98
N ILE A 128 -10.02 25.10 36.87
CA ILE A 128 -11.09 26.10 36.97
C ILE A 128 -10.48 27.42 36.52
N SER A 129 -10.98 27.97 35.41
CA SER A 129 -10.55 29.27 34.90
C SER A 129 -11.22 30.39 35.73
N ILE A 130 -10.46 31.43 36.05
CA ILE A 130 -10.97 32.63 36.76
C ILE A 130 -10.82 33.77 35.75
N ASP A 131 -11.87 34.04 34.98
CA ASP A 131 -11.80 35.07 33.94
C ASP A 131 -12.04 36.45 34.56
N ASN A 132 -11.13 37.40 34.29
CA ASN A 132 -11.14 38.74 34.86
C ASN A 132 -11.36 39.83 33.78
N ARG A 133 -11.78 39.45 32.57
CA ARG A 133 -11.94 40.38 31.46
C ARG A 133 -13.41 40.72 31.22
N GLU A 134 -13.74 42.00 31.40
CA GLU A 134 -14.81 42.63 30.64
C GLU A 134 -14.27 42.82 29.21
N ASP A 135 -14.39 41.81 28.35
CA ASP A 135 -14.11 41.97 26.92
C ASP A 135 -15.44 41.82 26.15
N GLU A 136 -15.83 42.90 25.47
CA GLU A 136 -17.07 43.15 24.72
C GLU A 136 -17.29 42.27 23.46
N GLU A 137 -16.74 41.04 23.40
CA GLU A 137 -16.86 40.13 22.25
C GLU A 137 -17.48 38.77 22.64
N SER A 138 -18.54 38.80 23.45
CA SER A 138 -19.29 37.59 23.87
C SER A 138 -20.74 37.55 23.34
N GLU A 139 -21.05 38.23 22.23
CA GLU A 139 -22.37 38.14 21.58
C GLU A 139 -22.44 37.20 20.34
N GLU A 140 -21.34 36.56 19.90
CA GLU A 140 -21.36 35.69 18.70
C GLU A 140 -21.13 34.18 18.97
N LEU A 141 -21.18 33.73 20.23
CA LEU A 141 -21.03 32.31 20.61
C LEU A 141 -22.31 31.69 21.23
N GLU A 142 -23.48 32.27 21.02
CA GLU A 142 -24.76 31.78 21.58
C GLU A 142 -25.55 30.80 20.68
N ALA A 143 -24.99 30.28 19.58
CA ALA A 143 -25.81 29.59 18.57
C ALA A 143 -25.87 28.05 18.62
N ASP A 144 -25.08 27.33 19.43
CA ASP A 144 -25.12 25.85 19.50
C ASP A 144 -24.76 25.28 20.89
N ALA A 145 -25.37 25.81 21.96
CA ALA A 145 -25.11 25.37 23.34
C ALA A 145 -26.40 24.97 24.09
N ASP A 146 -27.12 23.98 23.59
CA ASP A 146 -28.40 23.52 24.18
C ASP A 146 -28.30 22.26 25.07
N GLU A 147 -27.12 21.91 25.64
CA GLU A 147 -27.06 20.80 26.61
C GLU A 147 -26.07 20.91 27.80
N PHE A 148 -25.45 22.07 28.09
CA PHE A 148 -24.52 22.21 29.25
C PHE A 148 -24.45 23.60 29.93
N HIS A 149 -25.54 24.37 30.03
CA HIS A 149 -25.45 25.77 30.51
C HIS A 149 -25.82 26.10 31.97
N ASP A 150 -26.22 25.16 32.84
CA ASP A 150 -26.59 25.55 34.22
C ASP A 150 -25.40 25.74 35.18
N ASP A 151 -24.24 25.10 34.97
CA ASP A 151 -23.11 25.16 35.94
C ASP A 151 -22.05 26.22 35.61
N ALA A 152 -21.91 26.63 34.33
CA ALA A 152 -20.88 27.58 33.91
C ALA A 152 -21.22 29.03 34.29
N ASP A 153 -22.49 29.42 34.16
CA ASP A 153 -22.97 30.77 34.48
C ASP A 153 -22.95 31.05 36.00
N VAL A 154 -23.14 30.01 36.82
CA VAL A 154 -23.03 30.07 38.29
C VAL A 154 -21.58 30.30 38.74
N VAL A 155 -20.61 29.66 38.08
CA VAL A 155 -19.18 29.85 38.37
C VAL A 155 -18.72 31.26 37.99
N CYS A 156 -19.17 31.79 36.85
CA CYS A 156 -18.88 33.16 36.41
C CYS A 156 -19.48 34.21 37.36
N GLY A 157 -20.76 34.08 37.74
CA GLY A 157 -21.43 35.00 38.66
C GLY A 157 -20.85 35.04 40.08
N TRP A 158 -20.32 33.91 40.58
CA TRP A 158 -19.65 33.87 41.88
C TRP A 158 -18.27 34.54 41.86
N VAL A 159 -17.49 34.36 40.80
CA VAL A 159 -16.18 35.02 40.65
C VAL A 159 -16.32 36.53 40.60
N GLU A 160 -17.40 37.05 39.99
CA GLU A 160 -17.71 38.49 39.97
C GLU A 160 -17.96 39.08 41.36
N SER A 161 -18.58 38.31 42.26
CA SER A 161 -18.83 38.73 43.65
C SER A 161 -17.55 38.87 44.51
N LEU A 162 -16.41 38.37 44.02
CA LEU A 162 -15.13 38.33 44.73
C LEU A 162 -14.14 39.42 44.27
N LYS A 163 -14.55 40.33 43.37
CA LYS A 163 -13.68 41.31 42.67
C LYS A 163 -13.12 42.48 43.52
N ASP A 164 -13.43 42.60 44.81
CA ASP A 164 -13.05 43.76 45.65
C ASP A 164 -11.59 43.80 46.17
N GLY A 165 -10.66 43.06 45.54
CA GLY A 165 -9.22 43.27 45.73
C GLY A 165 -8.62 42.84 47.09
N ASN A 166 -9.35 42.12 47.94
CA ASN A 166 -8.83 41.58 49.19
C ASN A 166 -8.35 40.12 49.06
N SER A 167 -7.40 39.71 49.90
CA SER A 167 -7.03 38.30 50.07
C SER A 167 -8.21 37.52 50.67
N ILE A 168 -8.70 36.52 49.95
CA ILE A 168 -9.86 35.72 50.34
C ILE A 168 -9.38 34.32 50.72
N GLU A 169 -9.91 33.79 51.82
CA GLU A 169 -9.66 32.42 52.25
C GLU A 169 -10.73 31.50 51.66
N ILE A 170 -10.32 30.47 50.92
CA ILE A 170 -11.19 29.55 50.19
C ILE A 170 -11.01 28.14 50.75
N GLY A 171 -12.12 27.46 51.02
CA GLY A 171 -12.18 26.08 51.44
C GLY A 171 -12.65 25.16 50.32
N ILE A 172 -12.10 23.94 50.25
CA ILE A 172 -12.65 22.87 49.40
C ILE A 172 -13.31 21.81 50.29
N PHE A 173 -14.59 21.56 50.05
CA PHE A 173 -15.50 20.75 50.85
C PHE A 173 -15.83 19.45 50.13
N PRO A 174 -15.55 18.28 50.74
CA PRO A 174 -16.11 17.01 50.29
C PRO A 174 -17.55 16.84 50.80
N ILE A 175 -18.49 16.60 49.89
CA ILE A 175 -19.93 16.51 50.16
C ILE A 175 -20.46 15.11 49.79
N ALA A 176 -21.35 14.56 50.62
CA ALA A 176 -22.01 13.28 50.40
C ALA A 176 -23.54 13.42 50.54
N HIS A 177 -24.28 13.49 49.43
CA HIS A 177 -25.72 13.75 49.46
C HIS A 177 -26.60 12.56 49.89
N PHE A 178 -26.09 11.32 49.86
CA PHE A 178 -26.91 10.12 50.12
C PHE A 178 -26.53 9.38 51.42
N PRO A 179 -27.50 8.96 52.25
CA PRO A 179 -27.22 8.20 53.47
C PRO A 179 -26.48 6.88 53.16
N GLY A 180 -25.35 6.63 53.82
CA GLY A 180 -24.54 5.41 53.64
C GLY A 180 -23.39 5.53 52.63
N TRP A 181 -23.21 6.70 51.99
CA TRP A 181 -22.05 7.00 51.16
C TRP A 181 -20.97 7.70 51.97
N VAL A 182 -19.74 7.20 51.85
CA VAL A 182 -18.60 7.69 52.63
C VAL A 182 -17.45 8.07 51.70
N ASN A 183 -17.05 9.34 51.76
CA ASN A 183 -15.92 9.91 51.02
C ASN A 183 -14.66 9.85 51.84
N TYR A 184 -13.67 9.12 51.34
CA TYR A 184 -12.37 8.98 52.00
C TYR A 184 -11.32 9.79 51.25
N VAL A 185 -10.98 10.98 51.72
CA VAL A 185 -9.97 11.83 51.08
C VAL A 185 -8.61 11.56 51.72
N LEU A 186 -7.64 11.13 50.91
CA LEU A 186 -6.27 10.82 51.32
C LEU A 186 -5.34 12.03 51.20
N ARG A 187 -5.52 12.81 50.13
CA ARG A 187 -4.71 13.98 49.82
C ARG A 187 -5.47 14.93 48.91
N MET A 188 -5.23 16.22 49.09
CA MET A 188 -5.62 17.24 48.14
C MET A 188 -4.44 18.18 47.88
N GLU A 189 -4.28 18.61 46.63
CA GLU A 189 -3.37 19.68 46.23
C GLU A 189 -4.13 20.73 45.43
N VAL A 190 -3.80 21.99 45.66
CA VAL A 190 -4.40 23.13 44.97
C VAL A 190 -3.28 24.02 44.45
N GLU A 191 -3.31 24.35 43.17
CA GLU A 191 -2.38 25.30 42.54
C GLU A 191 -3.17 26.53 42.10
N VAL A 192 -2.79 27.72 42.56
CA VAL A 192 -3.36 29.00 42.13
C VAL A 192 -2.34 29.68 41.22
N HIS A 193 -2.77 30.01 40.01
CA HIS A 193 -1.95 30.68 39.01
C HIS A 193 -2.33 32.16 38.99
N TYR A 194 -1.32 33.05 39.07
CA TYR A 194 -1.50 34.50 39.00
C TYR A 194 -1.02 35.05 37.65
N GLY A 195 -1.85 35.88 37.01
CA GLY A 195 -1.55 36.49 35.71
C GLY A 195 -0.67 37.73 35.82
N GLY A 196 0.40 37.81 35.02
CA GLY A 196 1.08 39.07 34.71
C GLY A 196 0.46 39.68 33.45
N HIS A 197 0.26 41.00 33.44
CA HIS A 197 -0.25 41.75 32.28
C HIS A 197 0.54 41.36 31.01
N ASP A 198 -0.20 41.10 29.93
CA ASP A 198 0.24 40.61 28.61
C ASP A 198 0.74 39.16 28.54
N ALA A 199 -0.22 38.23 28.48
CA ALA A 199 -0.02 36.91 27.90
C ALA A 199 -1.25 36.52 27.05
N ALA A 200 -1.35 37.14 25.86
CA ALA A 200 -2.08 36.54 24.76
C ALA A 200 -1.28 35.33 24.22
N PHE A 201 -1.98 34.27 23.82
CA PHE A 201 -1.48 33.03 23.21
C PHE A 201 -0.58 32.12 24.06
N TYR A 202 -1.17 31.08 24.68
CA TYR A 202 -0.53 29.76 24.87
C TYR A 202 -1.55 28.62 24.87
N SER A 203 -1.76 28.06 23.68
CA SER A 203 -2.44 26.80 23.42
C SER A 203 -1.42 25.73 23.01
N ASN A 204 -0.55 25.29 23.92
CA ASN A 204 0.12 23.96 23.89
C ASN A 204 1.10 23.79 25.07
N PRO A 205 1.02 22.73 25.90
CA PRO A 205 2.05 22.42 26.89
C PRO A 205 2.89 21.22 26.43
N SER A 206 3.73 21.41 25.42
CA SER A 206 4.72 20.40 25.02
C SER A 206 5.94 21.05 24.36
N ASP A 207 6.63 21.94 25.08
CA ASP A 207 7.99 22.34 24.69
C ASP A 207 8.75 22.89 25.90
N PHE A 208 9.53 22.02 26.54
CA PHE A 208 10.80 22.37 27.18
C PHE A 208 11.55 21.05 27.35
N TRP A 209 12.62 20.82 26.59
CA TRP A 209 13.91 20.18 26.94
C TRP A 209 14.65 19.72 25.67
N SER A 210 15.66 20.48 25.23
CA SER A 210 16.83 19.91 24.53
C SER A 210 18.08 20.78 24.77
N SER A 211 19.23 20.11 24.90
CA SER A 211 20.51 20.53 25.49
C SER A 211 21.62 20.81 24.46
N ASN A 212 22.63 21.60 24.85
CA ASN A 212 24.11 21.41 24.67
C ASN A 212 24.84 22.65 25.27
N GLU A 213 25.71 22.57 26.31
CA GLU A 213 27.15 22.19 26.37
C GLU A 213 28.02 23.04 25.42
N ASP A 214 29.00 23.87 25.81
CA ASP A 214 30.15 23.80 26.75
C ASP A 214 30.46 25.21 27.35
N GLY A 215 31.30 25.49 28.35
CA GLY A 215 32.30 24.76 29.13
C GLY A 215 32.78 25.67 30.29
N ASP A 216 33.49 25.07 31.24
CA ASP A 216 33.94 25.60 32.55
C ASP A 216 32.87 25.79 33.64
N GLY A 217 32.80 24.77 34.50
CA GLY A 217 32.08 24.82 35.77
C GLY A 217 30.80 23.99 35.87
N LYS A 218 30.67 22.89 35.11
CA LYS A 218 29.54 21.94 35.23
C LYS A 218 30.01 20.49 35.15
N LYS A 219 29.50 19.65 36.05
CA LYS A 219 28.50 18.66 35.63
C LYS A 219 27.64 18.21 36.80
N ILE A 220 26.41 18.72 36.76
CA ILE A 220 25.20 18.02 37.16
C ILE A 220 25.24 16.62 36.50
N LYS A 221 25.37 15.57 37.31
CA LYS A 221 24.73 14.27 37.12
C LYS A 221 23.75 14.18 38.28
N GLY A 222 22.46 13.94 38.13
CA GLY A 222 21.71 13.23 37.11
C GLY A 222 20.59 12.56 37.91
N TYR A 223 19.34 12.79 37.51
CA TYR A 223 18.19 12.14 38.12
C TYR A 223 18.33 10.63 37.99
N ALA A 224 18.56 9.95 39.12
CA ALA A 224 18.10 8.59 39.34
C ALA A 224 17.95 8.34 40.85
N ARG A 225 16.68 8.10 41.24
CA ARG A 225 16.22 7.36 42.43
C ARG A 225 16.48 7.99 43.80
N HIS A 226 15.39 8.36 44.49
CA HIS A 226 14.95 7.75 45.75
C HIS A 226 13.54 8.24 46.12
N ILE A 227 12.54 7.35 46.03
CA ILE A 227 11.49 7.27 47.06
C ILE A 227 11.59 5.86 47.64
N ARG A 228 12.24 5.76 48.79
CA ARG A 228 12.00 4.70 49.78
C ARG A 228 11.96 5.34 51.16
N MET A 229 10.73 5.32 51.71
CA MET A 229 10.29 5.29 53.10
C MET A 229 10.81 6.32 54.12
N ILE A 230 9.85 6.95 54.81
CA ILE A 230 9.86 7.03 56.28
C ILE A 230 8.44 6.69 56.80
N LYS A 231 8.37 5.62 57.62
CA LYS A 231 7.29 5.24 58.55
C LYS A 231 7.28 6.18 59.76
N PHE A 232 6.14 6.31 60.46
CA PHE A 232 5.97 6.03 61.91
C PHE A 232 4.45 5.81 62.15
N ALA A 233 4.03 4.63 62.63
CA ALA A 233 3.71 4.28 64.04
C ALA A 233 2.43 5.01 64.53
N ASP A 234 1.45 4.44 65.23
CA ASP A 234 1.21 3.16 65.89
C ASP A 234 -0.32 3.07 66.12
N ASN A 235 -0.88 1.86 66.12
CA ASN A 235 -1.71 1.30 67.21
C ASN A 235 -2.64 0.17 66.75
N SER A 236 -2.52 -0.97 67.47
CA SER A 236 -3.56 -1.92 67.89
C SER A 236 -4.63 -2.30 66.87
N GLU A 237 -4.85 -3.54 66.43
CA GLU A 237 -4.74 -4.84 67.09
C GLU A 237 -4.64 -5.90 65.98
N LEU A 238 -3.56 -6.66 65.91
CA LEU A 238 -3.47 -8.02 65.30
C LEU A 238 -2.08 -8.64 65.59
N GLY A 239 -1.43 -8.16 66.65
CA GLY A 239 0.00 -8.38 66.95
C GLY A 239 0.33 -9.56 67.85
N HIS A 240 -0.57 -10.51 68.10
CA HIS A 240 -0.29 -11.60 69.05
C HIS A 240 -0.52 -13.05 68.59
N ALA A 241 -0.85 -13.33 67.33
CA ALA A 241 -1.14 -14.71 66.92
C ALA A 241 -0.13 -15.40 65.98
N TRP A 242 0.81 -14.70 65.34
CA TRP A 242 1.68 -15.34 64.31
C TRP A 242 3.20 -15.18 64.52
N ALA A 243 3.63 -14.54 65.61
CA ALA A 243 5.06 -14.34 65.92
C ALA A 243 5.66 -15.39 66.90
N SER A 244 4.84 -16.34 67.40
CA SER A 244 5.29 -17.38 68.34
C SER A 244 5.54 -18.76 67.72
N LEU A 245 5.19 -18.99 66.44
CA LEU A 245 5.35 -20.33 65.83
C LEU A 245 6.54 -20.48 64.87
N ALA A 246 7.14 -19.39 64.39
CA ALA A 246 8.21 -19.45 63.37
C ALA A 246 9.63 -19.14 63.91
N ARG A 247 9.78 -18.90 65.21
CA ARG A 247 11.08 -18.60 65.86
C ARG A 247 11.68 -19.75 66.67
N GLY A 248 11.12 -20.97 66.55
CA GLY A 248 11.52 -22.16 67.31
C GLY A 248 12.20 -23.30 66.52
N GLN A 249 12.38 -23.22 65.20
CA GLN A 249 12.89 -24.36 64.41
C GLN A 249 13.95 -24.03 63.34
N LEU A 250 14.72 -22.96 63.51
CA LEU A 250 15.88 -22.67 62.64
C LEU A 250 17.16 -22.51 63.45
N THR A 251 17.42 -23.48 64.33
CA THR A 251 18.75 -23.70 64.95
C THR A 251 19.15 -25.19 64.90
N SER A 252 18.59 -25.99 63.99
CA SER A 252 18.95 -27.42 63.86
C SER A 252 19.06 -27.97 62.43
N LEU A 253 19.24 -27.14 61.40
CA LEU A 253 19.45 -27.60 60.01
C LEU A 253 20.75 -27.08 59.39
N PHE A 254 21.75 -26.82 60.23
CA PHE A 254 23.16 -26.90 59.87
C PHE A 254 23.72 -28.16 60.52
N ASN A 255 23.44 -29.32 59.92
CA ASN A 255 24.30 -30.50 60.00
C ASN A 255 23.87 -31.53 58.95
N GLU A 256 24.89 -32.04 58.27
CA GLU A 256 24.94 -33.31 57.53
C GLU A 256 24.47 -33.36 56.06
N THR A 257 25.51 -33.48 55.24
CA THR A 257 25.64 -34.05 53.89
C THR A 257 24.71 -35.23 53.56
N GLY A 258 24.11 -35.24 52.35
CA GLY A 258 23.57 -36.47 51.75
C GLY A 258 22.67 -36.22 50.53
N ARG A 259 23.03 -36.80 49.37
CA ARG A 259 22.29 -36.76 48.10
C ARG A 259 20.93 -37.50 48.17
N SER A 260 19.91 -37.03 47.44
CA SER A 260 19.28 -37.75 46.30
C SER A 260 18.08 -36.98 45.68
N THR A 261 18.05 -37.01 44.35
CA THR A 261 16.92 -36.87 43.39
C THR A 261 15.48 -36.82 43.90
N ASN A 262 14.68 -35.85 43.44
CA ASN A 262 13.50 -36.08 42.58
C ASN A 262 12.76 -34.77 42.23
N GLU A 263 12.11 -34.81 41.07
CA GLU A 263 11.45 -33.75 40.31
C GLU A 263 10.18 -33.17 40.94
N THR A 264 9.75 -32.06 40.33
CA THR A 264 8.38 -31.50 40.18
C THR A 264 8.00 -30.28 41.02
N THR A 265 7.35 -29.33 40.31
CA THR A 265 6.73 -28.05 40.72
C THR A 265 7.63 -26.80 40.79
N GLU A 266 7.94 -26.23 39.63
CA GLU A 266 8.37 -24.83 39.52
C GLU A 266 7.18 -23.88 39.75
N THR A 267 7.02 -23.42 40.98
CA THR A 267 6.27 -22.20 41.28
C THR A 267 7.04 -20.98 40.79
N VAL A 268 6.40 -20.19 39.93
CA VAL A 268 6.80 -18.88 39.40
C VAL A 268 7.47 -18.02 40.50
N ARG A 269 8.78 -17.83 40.37
CA ARG A 269 9.55 -16.90 41.22
C ARG A 269 9.32 -15.47 40.74
N THR A 270 8.95 -14.58 41.66
CA THR A 270 8.76 -13.16 41.36
C THR A 270 10.09 -12.46 41.02
N PRO A 271 10.13 -11.55 40.02
CA PRO A 271 11.37 -10.89 39.53
C PRO A 271 12.13 -10.09 40.59
N LYS A 272 11.43 -9.58 41.62
CA LYS A 272 12.02 -8.74 42.68
C LYS A 272 13.03 -9.49 43.55
N THR A 273 12.92 -10.80 43.68
CA THR A 273 13.79 -11.63 44.52
C THR A 273 15.10 -12.01 43.85
N GLU A 274 15.11 -12.21 42.53
CA GLU A 274 16.33 -12.43 41.74
C GLU A 274 17.11 -11.12 41.56
N LEU A 275 16.41 -10.01 41.27
CA LEU A 275 17.03 -8.69 41.16
C LEU A 275 17.72 -8.26 42.46
N ALA A 276 17.11 -8.53 43.63
CA ALA A 276 17.74 -8.25 44.92
C ALA A 276 19.02 -9.08 45.16
N LYS A 277 19.06 -10.33 44.67
CA LYS A 277 20.25 -11.18 44.76
C LYS A 277 21.35 -10.72 43.81
N ILE A 278 21.02 -10.41 42.55
CA ILE A 278 21.98 -9.92 41.55
C ILE A 278 22.56 -8.57 41.98
N THR A 279 21.71 -7.66 42.48
CA THR A 279 22.16 -6.34 42.98
C THR A 279 22.99 -6.46 44.25
N ALA A 280 22.69 -7.42 45.14
CA ALA A 280 23.49 -7.68 46.34
C ALA A 280 24.87 -8.26 45.99
N ILE A 281 24.97 -9.18 45.02
CA ILE A 281 26.25 -9.77 44.59
C ILE A 281 27.09 -8.73 43.82
N ALA A 282 26.46 -7.90 42.98
CA ALA A 282 27.14 -6.79 42.31
C ALA A 282 27.61 -5.70 43.31
N ALA A 283 26.85 -5.44 44.37
CA ALA A 283 27.24 -4.48 45.41
C ALA A 283 28.41 -4.98 46.29
N GLU A 284 28.59 -6.30 46.44
CA GLU A 284 29.77 -6.89 47.08
C GLU A 284 31.06 -6.80 46.23
N SER A 285 30.97 -6.27 44.99
CA SER A 285 32.08 -6.22 44.02
C SER A 285 32.88 -4.90 44.02
N ILE A 286 32.79 -4.06 45.07
CA ILE A 286 33.55 -2.81 45.23
C ILE A 286 34.60 -2.99 46.36
N PRO A 287 35.84 -2.48 46.21
CA PRO A 287 37.06 -3.26 46.40
C PRO A 287 37.47 -3.45 47.87
N GLY A 288 37.38 -4.69 48.34
CA GLY A 288 38.16 -5.23 49.45
C GLY A 288 39.05 -6.37 48.97
N PRO A 289 40.18 -6.68 49.63
CA PRO A 289 41.08 -7.74 49.18
C PRO A 289 40.38 -9.09 49.35
N PHE A 290 39.92 -9.66 48.25
CA PHE A 290 39.43 -11.03 48.23
C PHE A 290 40.58 -11.96 48.60
N LYS A 291 40.39 -12.79 49.63
CA LYS A 291 41.48 -13.56 50.22
C LYS A 291 42.03 -14.67 49.34
N THR A 292 41.37 -15.05 48.23
CA THR A 292 41.91 -15.99 47.23
C THR A 292 41.29 -15.78 45.84
N GLN A 293 42.11 -15.97 44.79
CA GLN A 293 41.74 -15.87 43.37
C GLN A 293 40.58 -16.82 43.00
N ALA A 294 40.48 -17.97 43.67
CA ALA A 294 39.42 -18.96 43.48
C ALA A 294 38.03 -18.49 44.00
N GLN A 295 37.99 -17.61 45.01
CA GLN A 295 36.73 -17.07 45.55
C GLN A 295 36.17 -15.95 44.67
N GLN A 296 37.05 -15.09 44.12
CA GLN A 296 36.66 -14.14 43.07
C GLN A 296 36.12 -14.89 41.85
N HIS A 297 36.86 -15.89 41.36
CA HIS A 297 36.45 -16.67 40.20
C HIS A 297 35.10 -17.36 40.40
N ARG A 298 34.81 -17.95 41.58
CA ARG A 298 33.50 -18.57 41.84
C ARG A 298 32.35 -17.57 41.95
N LEU A 299 32.58 -16.40 42.55
CA LEU A 299 31.56 -15.36 42.65
C LEU A 299 31.23 -14.78 41.28
N LEU A 300 32.26 -14.56 40.45
CA LEU A 300 32.18 -14.15 39.05
C LEU A 300 31.47 -15.17 38.16
N VAL A 301 31.78 -16.47 38.29
CA VAL A 301 31.08 -17.54 37.56
C VAL A 301 29.60 -17.61 37.94
N ARG A 302 29.26 -17.44 39.23
CA ARG A 302 27.86 -17.47 39.70
C ARG A 302 27.09 -16.21 39.32
N THR A 303 27.75 -15.05 39.22
CA THR A 303 27.15 -13.84 38.63
C THR A 303 27.01 -13.99 37.12
N HIS A 304 27.95 -14.63 36.45
CA HIS A 304 27.89 -14.96 35.03
C HIS A 304 26.69 -15.87 34.70
N GLU A 305 26.46 -16.95 35.44
CA GLU A 305 25.29 -17.82 35.27
C GLU A 305 23.95 -17.06 35.46
N LEU A 306 23.90 -16.14 36.43
CA LEU A 306 22.70 -15.34 36.69
C LEU A 306 22.50 -14.21 35.66
N LEU A 307 23.59 -13.62 35.15
CA LEU A 307 23.58 -12.61 34.09
C LEU A 307 23.17 -13.23 32.75
N VAL A 308 23.70 -14.39 32.40
CA VAL A 308 23.33 -15.14 31.17
C VAL A 308 21.86 -15.54 31.22
N ASN A 309 21.39 -16.12 32.33
CA ASN A 309 19.96 -16.43 32.53
C ASN A 309 19.06 -15.18 32.53
N SER A 310 19.57 -14.02 32.95
CA SER A 310 18.83 -12.75 32.91
C SER A 310 18.81 -12.12 31.52
N VAL A 311 19.86 -12.32 30.72
CA VAL A 311 19.94 -11.89 29.31
C VAL A 311 18.96 -12.72 28.47
N GLU A 312 18.80 -14.01 28.76
CA GLU A 312 17.78 -14.87 28.15
C GLU A 312 16.34 -14.46 28.52
N LYS A 313 16.14 -13.88 29.70
CA LYS A 313 14.81 -13.46 30.20
C LYS A 313 14.42 -12.01 29.89
N GLY A 314 15.35 -11.17 29.40
CA GLY A 314 15.03 -9.86 28.82
C GLY A 314 14.66 -8.73 29.80
N ASP A 315 14.85 -8.90 31.10
CA ASP A 315 14.12 -8.08 32.09
C ASP A 315 14.77 -6.73 32.51
N ASN A 316 16.00 -6.37 32.10
CA ASN A 316 16.61 -5.12 32.59
C ASN A 316 17.74 -4.49 31.71
N PRO A 317 17.57 -3.27 31.18
CA PRO A 317 18.57 -2.57 30.35
C PRO A 317 19.91 -2.27 31.04
N ILE A 318 19.93 -2.10 32.36
CA ILE A 318 21.16 -1.81 33.12
C ILE A 318 21.99 -3.09 33.31
N VAL A 319 21.31 -4.22 33.44
CA VAL A 319 21.94 -5.54 33.57
C VAL A 319 22.60 -5.95 32.24
N LEU A 320 21.99 -5.59 31.11
CA LEU A 320 22.53 -5.81 29.77
C LEU A 320 23.87 -5.08 29.53
N ASP A 321 24.00 -3.81 29.92
CA ASP A 321 25.27 -3.07 29.73
C ASP A 321 26.43 -3.65 30.54
N HIS A 322 26.16 -4.07 31.78
CA HIS A 322 27.18 -4.71 32.64
C HIS A 322 27.53 -6.11 32.13
N ALA A 323 26.54 -6.87 31.64
CA ALA A 323 26.77 -8.18 31.01
C ALA A 323 27.67 -8.04 29.77
N ILE A 324 27.37 -7.08 28.88
CA ILE A 324 28.18 -6.79 27.69
C ILE A 324 29.61 -6.41 28.10
N SER A 325 29.79 -5.48 29.05
CA SER A 325 31.12 -5.08 29.50
C SER A 325 31.93 -6.26 30.06
N TYR A 326 31.30 -7.13 30.84
CA TYR A 326 31.95 -8.30 31.42
C TYR A 326 32.32 -9.35 30.36
N MET A 327 31.39 -9.67 29.46
CA MET A 327 31.62 -10.63 28.37
C MET A 327 32.70 -10.14 27.41
N THR A 328 32.79 -8.83 27.15
CA THR A 328 33.90 -8.24 26.37
C THR A 328 35.25 -8.43 27.07
N CYS A 329 35.32 -8.25 28.40
CA CYS A 329 36.56 -8.52 29.15
C CYS A 329 36.94 -10.01 29.13
N LYS A 330 35.98 -10.92 29.33
CA LYS A 330 36.19 -12.37 29.27
C LYS A 330 36.67 -12.82 27.88
N LEU A 331 36.10 -12.25 26.82
CA LEU A 331 36.52 -12.50 25.44
C LEU A 331 37.97 -12.08 25.20
N ALA A 332 38.42 -10.96 25.80
CA ALA A 332 39.81 -10.50 25.71
C ALA A 332 40.82 -11.41 26.43
N GLU A 333 40.37 -12.21 27.40
CA GLU A 333 41.18 -13.19 28.13
C GLU A 333 41.22 -14.57 27.43
N SER A 334 40.39 -14.78 26.41
CA SER A 334 40.23 -16.06 25.71
C SER A 334 41.14 -16.15 24.47
N SER A 335 41.69 -17.33 24.18
CA SER A 335 42.44 -17.60 22.95
C SER A 335 41.53 -17.60 21.73
N LYS A 336 41.86 -16.78 20.72
CA LYS A 336 41.08 -16.68 19.48
C LYS A 336 41.00 -18.04 18.78
N GLY A 337 39.78 -18.56 18.61
CA GLY A 337 39.49 -19.81 17.89
C GLY A 337 39.22 -21.05 18.77
N ASP A 338 39.40 -20.98 20.09
CA ASP A 338 38.98 -22.07 21.00
C ASP A 338 37.47 -22.07 21.28
N GLN A 339 36.94 -23.19 21.78
CA GLN A 339 35.50 -23.37 22.05
C GLN A 339 34.95 -22.29 23.01
N ASP A 340 35.70 -21.96 24.08
CA ASP A 340 35.31 -20.93 25.07
C ASP A 340 35.24 -19.52 24.45
N TYR A 341 36.05 -19.25 23.42
CA TYR A 341 36.03 -18.01 22.66
C TYR A 341 34.76 -17.92 21.81
N ASN A 342 34.42 -18.99 21.09
CA ASN A 342 33.21 -19.05 20.26
C ASN A 342 31.92 -18.96 21.09
N GLU A 343 31.87 -19.61 22.26
CA GLU A 343 30.74 -19.53 23.18
C GLU A 343 30.59 -18.11 23.76
N SER A 344 31.69 -17.50 24.21
CA SER A 344 31.67 -16.12 24.75
C SER A 344 31.28 -15.09 23.68
N LEU A 345 31.73 -15.27 22.44
CA LEU A 345 31.41 -14.38 21.31
C LEU A 345 29.93 -14.50 20.91
N ARG A 346 29.37 -15.71 20.92
CA ARG A 346 27.93 -15.95 20.70
C ARG A 346 27.07 -15.29 21.78
N ASP A 347 27.43 -15.47 23.05
CA ASP A 347 26.65 -14.91 24.16
C ASP A 347 26.71 -13.38 24.18
N LEU A 348 27.86 -12.81 23.81
CA LEU A 348 28.02 -11.37 23.61
C LEU A 348 27.13 -10.86 22.46
N ALA A 349 27.06 -11.59 21.33
CA ALA A 349 26.16 -11.24 20.24
C ALA A 349 24.68 -11.24 20.66
N VAL A 350 24.23 -12.24 21.43
CA VAL A 350 22.87 -12.28 22.00
C VAL A 350 22.60 -11.06 22.88
N ALA A 351 23.55 -10.68 23.74
CA ALA A 351 23.40 -9.53 24.63
C ALA A 351 23.30 -8.21 23.86
N HIS A 352 24.11 -8.02 22.80
CA HIS A 352 23.99 -6.87 21.91
C HIS A 352 22.62 -6.82 21.23
N ILE A 353 22.07 -7.94 20.77
CA ILE A 353 20.70 -7.98 20.21
C ILE A 353 19.62 -7.62 21.23
N GLN A 354 19.73 -8.10 22.47
CA GLN A 354 18.77 -7.73 23.52
C GLN A 354 18.89 -6.24 23.90
N ARG A 355 20.10 -5.69 23.87
CA ARG A 355 20.30 -4.25 24.05
C ARG A 355 19.75 -3.44 22.87
N TYR A 356 19.93 -3.91 21.65
CA TYR A 356 19.27 -3.33 20.47
C TYR A 356 17.74 -3.35 20.62
N ARG A 357 17.14 -4.47 21.02
CA ARG A 357 15.68 -4.57 21.20
C ARG A 357 15.14 -3.60 22.26
N SER A 358 15.87 -3.43 23.37
CA SER A 358 15.44 -2.58 24.48
C SER A 358 15.76 -1.08 24.30
N LYS A 359 16.88 -0.73 23.65
CA LYS A 359 17.36 0.66 23.54
C LYS A 359 17.41 1.19 22.10
N LYS A 360 17.10 0.36 21.09
CA LYS A 360 17.17 0.70 19.66
C LYS A 360 18.52 1.25 19.21
N ILE A 361 19.62 0.79 19.84
CA ILE A 361 20.99 1.18 19.47
C ILE A 361 21.41 0.39 18.22
N TYR A 362 21.32 0.99 17.03
CA TYR A 362 21.57 0.32 15.75
C TYR A 362 22.97 -0.27 15.60
N SER A 363 24.00 0.34 16.21
CA SER A 363 25.38 -0.19 16.15
C SER A 363 25.53 -1.54 16.85
N ASP A 364 24.65 -1.87 17.80
CA ASP A 364 24.66 -3.18 18.46
C ASP A 364 24.24 -4.30 17.51
N LEU A 365 23.37 -4.01 16.56
CA LEU A 365 22.94 -4.97 15.55
C LEU A 365 24.09 -5.34 14.61
N ASP A 366 24.83 -4.34 14.11
CA ASP A 366 26.01 -4.57 13.26
C ASP A 366 27.11 -5.32 14.03
N THR A 367 27.30 -4.97 15.32
CA THR A 367 28.29 -5.62 16.19
C THR A 367 27.94 -7.09 16.44
N ALA A 368 26.68 -7.37 16.78
CA ALA A 368 26.19 -8.73 16.99
C ALA A 368 26.29 -9.58 15.71
N LEU A 369 26.00 -8.99 14.55
CA LEU A 369 26.12 -9.66 13.26
C LEU A 369 27.55 -10.06 12.93
N ALA A 370 28.50 -9.12 13.08
CA ALA A 370 29.92 -9.41 12.86
C ALA A 370 30.42 -10.53 13.79
N MET A 371 30.03 -10.50 15.06
CA MET A 371 30.35 -11.56 16.03
C MET A 371 29.75 -12.91 15.62
N SER A 372 28.47 -12.94 15.22
CA SER A 372 27.79 -14.19 14.83
C SER A 372 28.36 -14.78 13.54
N GLN A 373 28.76 -13.95 12.57
CA GLN A 373 29.45 -14.35 11.35
C GLN A 373 30.86 -14.90 11.63
N GLU A 374 31.61 -14.31 12.57
CA GLU A 374 32.92 -14.82 13.00
C GLU A 374 32.80 -16.20 13.66
N VAL A 375 31.84 -16.39 14.56
CA VAL A 375 31.57 -17.72 15.16
C VAL A 375 31.19 -18.72 14.06
N LEU A 376 30.36 -18.32 13.10
CA LEU A 376 29.91 -19.19 12.01
C LEU A 376 31.08 -19.64 11.13
N ALA A 377 32.02 -18.73 10.80
CA ALA A 377 33.23 -19.06 10.04
C ALA A 377 34.17 -20.01 10.79
N ASN A 378 34.31 -19.83 12.11
CA ASN A 378 35.13 -20.71 12.96
C ASN A 378 34.54 -22.14 13.04
N ILE A 379 33.21 -22.26 13.17
CA ILE A 379 32.55 -23.57 13.23
C ILE A 379 32.57 -24.27 11.85
N ARG A 380 32.34 -23.54 10.75
CA ARG A 380 32.41 -24.10 9.38
C ARG A 380 33.79 -24.66 9.03
N SER A 381 34.86 -24.08 9.58
CA SER A 381 36.23 -24.55 9.38
C SER A 381 36.62 -25.71 10.31
N ASN A 382 35.82 -26.03 11.34
CA ASN A 382 36.11 -27.09 12.31
C ASN A 382 34.81 -27.82 12.73
N PRO A 383 34.30 -28.78 11.91
CA PRO A 383 32.97 -29.40 12.07
C PRO A 383 32.83 -30.38 13.25
N SER A 384 33.66 -30.28 14.28
CA SER A 384 33.55 -31.07 15.52
C SER A 384 32.38 -30.63 16.42
N ASP A 385 31.83 -29.44 16.20
CA ASP A 385 30.62 -28.94 16.87
C ASP A 385 29.35 -29.47 16.19
N GLY A 386 28.51 -30.20 16.94
CA GLY A 386 27.36 -30.94 16.38
C GLY A 386 26.32 -30.08 15.63
N ASN A 387 25.66 -30.69 14.64
CA ASN A 387 24.67 -30.10 13.72
C ASN A 387 23.63 -29.16 14.38
N ILE A 388 23.20 -29.44 15.61
CA ILE A 388 22.24 -28.61 16.36
C ILE A 388 22.83 -27.24 16.71
N LYS A 389 24.11 -27.16 17.14
CA LYS A 389 24.75 -25.88 17.46
C LYS A 389 24.90 -25.02 16.20
N LEU A 390 25.30 -25.64 15.09
CA LEU A 390 25.45 -24.96 13.80
C LEU A 390 24.10 -24.42 13.30
N SER A 391 23.03 -25.23 13.29
CA SER A 391 21.69 -24.78 12.88
C SER A 391 21.15 -23.62 13.73
N ASN A 392 21.34 -23.67 15.06
CA ASN A 392 20.91 -22.59 15.96
C ASN A 392 21.68 -21.28 15.70
N LEU A 393 22.98 -21.36 15.40
CA LEU A 393 23.78 -20.19 15.06
C LEU A 393 23.35 -19.59 13.71
N MET A 394 23.08 -20.44 12.71
CA MET A 394 22.57 -20.01 11.40
C MET A 394 21.22 -19.32 11.53
N HIS A 395 20.30 -19.88 12.32
CA HIS A 395 19.03 -19.24 12.66
C HIS A 395 19.24 -17.88 13.36
N MET A 396 20.12 -17.80 14.37
CA MET A 396 20.40 -16.53 15.05
C MET A 396 20.99 -15.46 14.13
N THR A 397 21.97 -15.81 13.31
CA THR A 397 22.57 -14.90 12.32
C THR A 397 21.52 -14.45 11.31
N SER A 398 20.67 -15.36 10.83
CA SER A 398 19.57 -15.03 9.91
C SER A 398 18.59 -14.03 10.53
N LEU A 399 18.25 -14.16 11.82
CA LEU A 399 17.38 -13.23 12.52
C LEU A 399 17.99 -11.83 12.61
N GLN A 400 19.31 -11.73 12.80
CA GLN A 400 20.02 -10.45 12.84
C GLN A 400 20.04 -9.78 11.46
N LEU A 401 20.25 -10.57 10.40
CA LEU A 401 20.15 -10.11 9.02
C LEU A 401 18.73 -9.65 8.66
N VAL A 402 17.70 -10.38 9.06
CA VAL A 402 16.28 -9.98 8.87
C VAL A 402 15.97 -8.69 9.62
N LEU A 403 16.43 -8.54 10.86
CA LEU A 403 16.27 -7.28 11.61
C LEU A 403 16.99 -6.12 10.93
N ARG A 404 18.19 -6.35 10.38
CA ARG A 404 18.95 -5.33 9.66
C ARG A 404 18.29 -4.96 8.33
N TYR A 405 17.77 -5.95 7.61
CA TYR A 405 16.92 -5.77 6.44
C TYR A 405 15.69 -4.92 6.76
N ALA A 406 14.95 -5.24 7.82
CA ALA A 406 13.76 -4.48 8.22
C ALA A 406 14.06 -3.00 8.55
N LEU A 407 15.31 -2.67 8.93
CA LEU A 407 15.74 -1.31 9.24
C LEU A 407 16.32 -0.53 8.07
N ARG A 408 16.93 -1.23 7.10
CA ARG A 408 17.74 -0.60 6.03
C ARG A 408 17.27 -0.95 4.61
N GLY A 409 16.33 -1.87 4.46
CA GLY A 409 15.86 -2.37 3.17
C GLY A 409 16.91 -3.14 2.34
N ASN A 410 18.07 -3.48 2.92
CA ASN A 410 19.16 -4.10 2.17
C ASN A 410 18.84 -5.53 1.77
N THR A 411 18.55 -5.72 0.48
CA THR A 411 18.10 -6.99 -0.11
C THR A 411 19.12 -8.12 -0.01
N ASN A 412 20.40 -7.78 0.11
CA ASN A 412 21.47 -8.75 0.34
C ASN A 412 21.35 -9.38 1.72
N ASP A 413 20.96 -8.62 2.74
CA ASP A 413 20.80 -9.14 4.10
C ASP A 413 19.66 -10.18 4.14
N LEU A 414 18.54 -9.90 3.47
CA LEU A 414 17.44 -10.86 3.32
C LEU A 414 17.87 -12.12 2.55
N SER A 415 18.64 -11.96 1.47
CA SER A 415 19.10 -13.09 0.65
C SER A 415 20.09 -13.98 1.41
N GLU A 416 21.01 -13.39 2.16
CA GLU A 416 21.94 -14.12 3.03
C GLU A 416 21.19 -14.84 4.16
N ALA A 417 20.19 -14.20 4.76
CA ALA A 417 19.35 -14.82 5.79
C ALA A 417 18.63 -16.08 5.28
N MET A 418 18.04 -16.01 4.09
CA MET A 418 17.40 -17.15 3.44
C MET A 418 18.40 -18.28 3.19
N GLN A 419 19.58 -17.99 2.63
CA GLN A 419 20.61 -19.00 2.40
C GLN A 419 21.00 -19.72 3.69
N LEU A 420 21.23 -18.97 4.78
CA LEU A 420 21.58 -19.55 6.08
C LEU A 420 20.48 -20.45 6.64
N LEU A 421 19.21 -20.08 6.46
CA LEU A 421 18.09 -20.89 6.94
C LEU A 421 17.92 -22.16 6.12
N GLU A 422 18.12 -22.07 4.81
CA GLU A 422 18.02 -23.20 3.88
C GLU A 422 19.13 -24.22 4.11
N ASP A 423 20.35 -23.75 4.35
CA ASP A 423 21.48 -24.59 4.78
C ASP A 423 21.23 -25.21 6.18
N ALA A 424 20.45 -24.56 7.06
CA ALA A 424 20.19 -25.02 8.42
C ALA A 424 19.09 -26.10 8.52
N VAL A 425 18.12 -26.08 7.60
CA VAL A 425 17.02 -27.07 7.55
C VAL A 425 17.52 -28.52 7.58
N PRO A 426 18.45 -28.97 6.71
CA PRO A 426 18.93 -30.36 6.70
C PRO A 426 19.72 -30.75 7.96
N LEU A 427 20.12 -29.77 8.78
CA LEU A 427 20.84 -29.98 10.04
C LEU A 427 19.92 -30.20 11.25
N THR A 428 18.60 -30.04 11.07
CA THR A 428 17.59 -30.14 12.14
C THR A 428 16.67 -31.35 11.95
N ALA A 429 16.25 -31.99 13.05
CA ALA A 429 15.27 -33.08 13.03
C ALA A 429 13.84 -32.51 13.08
N ARG A 430 12.91 -33.08 12.29
CA ARG A 430 11.58 -32.50 11.99
C ARG A 430 10.65 -32.32 13.19
N ASP A 431 10.85 -33.08 14.25
CA ASP A 431 10.07 -33.06 15.49
C ASP A 431 10.67 -32.15 16.57
N THR A 432 11.74 -31.42 16.23
CA THR A 432 12.45 -30.57 17.18
C THR A 432 12.00 -29.11 17.07
N MET A 433 11.98 -28.41 18.21
CA MET A 433 11.76 -26.96 18.26
C MET A 433 12.75 -26.17 17.39
N ALA A 434 13.97 -26.70 17.18
CA ALA A 434 14.96 -26.09 16.29
C ALA A 434 14.48 -26.07 14.83
N TYR A 435 13.90 -27.18 14.35
CA TYR A 435 13.33 -27.27 13.01
C TYR A 435 12.18 -26.27 12.82
N TYR A 436 11.21 -26.21 13.74
CA TYR A 436 10.09 -25.27 13.62
C TYR A 436 10.57 -23.81 13.56
N ARG A 437 11.55 -23.42 14.39
CA ARG A 437 12.11 -22.06 14.39
C ARG A 437 12.78 -21.70 13.06
N VAL A 438 13.58 -22.62 12.49
CA VAL A 438 14.24 -22.41 11.20
C VAL A 438 13.22 -22.27 10.07
N VAL A 439 12.21 -23.15 10.03
CA VAL A 439 11.19 -23.14 8.97
C VAL A 439 10.28 -21.92 9.08
N GLU A 440 9.84 -21.54 10.28
CA GLU A 440 9.07 -20.29 10.48
C GLU A 440 9.86 -19.07 10.04
N GLN A 441 11.15 -18.99 10.40
CA GLN A 441 11.98 -17.85 10.03
C GLN A 441 12.23 -17.79 8.51
N LEU A 442 12.32 -18.95 7.85
CA LEU A 442 12.40 -19.03 6.39
C LEU A 442 11.10 -18.56 5.74
N ALA A 443 9.94 -18.96 6.28
CA ALA A 443 8.64 -18.51 5.82
C ALA A 443 8.48 -16.98 5.98
N ASP A 444 8.96 -16.40 7.09
CA ASP A 444 8.99 -14.94 7.28
C ASP A 444 9.89 -14.25 6.24
N CYS A 445 11.06 -14.80 5.92
CA CYS A 445 11.92 -14.26 4.87
C CYS A 445 11.25 -14.30 3.49
N LEU A 446 10.54 -15.38 3.18
CA LEU A 446 9.76 -15.53 1.95
C LEU A 446 8.62 -14.50 1.89
N GLN A 447 7.91 -14.28 2.99
CA GLN A 447 6.89 -13.23 3.10
C GLN A 447 7.49 -11.83 2.86
N PHE A 448 8.61 -11.48 3.50
CA PHE A 448 9.26 -10.18 3.28
C PHE A 448 9.70 -9.98 1.84
N ARG A 449 10.14 -11.06 1.19
CA ARG A 449 10.49 -11.01 -0.22
C ARG A 449 9.25 -10.80 -1.08
N PHE A 450 8.18 -11.56 -0.84
CA PHE A 450 6.88 -11.39 -1.49
C PHE A 450 6.34 -9.96 -1.35
N GLU A 451 6.39 -9.36 -0.17
CA GLU A 451 5.92 -7.99 0.06
C GLU A 451 6.72 -6.95 -0.75
N ARG A 452 8.00 -7.24 -1.01
CA ARG A 452 8.90 -6.35 -1.77
C ARG A 452 8.78 -6.52 -3.29
N THR A 453 8.67 -7.76 -3.75
CA THR A 453 8.77 -8.13 -5.17
C THR A 453 7.42 -8.50 -5.78
N GLY A 454 6.42 -8.77 -4.95
CA GLY A 454 5.12 -9.31 -5.32
C GLY A 454 5.12 -10.82 -5.55
N LEU A 455 6.25 -11.53 -5.64
CA LEU A 455 6.34 -12.85 -6.30
C LEU A 455 5.50 -13.95 -5.67
N ILE A 456 4.51 -14.46 -6.42
CA ILE A 456 3.52 -15.41 -5.89
C ILE A 456 4.15 -16.72 -5.41
N ASP A 457 5.25 -17.15 -6.05
CA ASP A 457 6.02 -18.33 -5.65
C ASP A 457 6.46 -18.27 -4.18
N ASP A 458 6.84 -17.08 -3.69
CA ASP A 458 7.36 -16.91 -2.33
C ASP A 458 6.27 -17.09 -1.27
N ILE A 459 5.11 -16.48 -1.48
CA ILE A 459 4.00 -16.61 -0.52
C ILE A 459 3.39 -18.02 -0.57
N ASN A 460 3.32 -18.64 -1.74
CA ASN A 460 2.92 -20.04 -1.87
C ASN A 460 3.88 -20.97 -1.12
N GLN A 461 5.19 -20.70 -1.20
CA GLN A 461 6.19 -21.45 -0.46
C GLN A 461 6.03 -21.28 1.05
N ALA A 462 5.84 -20.05 1.53
CA ALA A 462 5.60 -19.78 2.95
C ALA A 462 4.34 -20.51 3.47
N ILE A 463 3.24 -20.50 2.70
CA ILE A 463 2.00 -21.20 3.03
C ILE A 463 2.21 -22.71 3.13
N GLU A 464 2.91 -23.33 2.16
CA GLU A 464 3.14 -24.78 2.19
C GLU A 464 4.04 -25.20 3.35
N LEU A 465 5.10 -24.43 3.64
CA LEU A 465 5.94 -24.64 4.82
C LEU A 465 5.11 -24.58 6.11
N GLN A 466 4.26 -23.57 6.25
CA GLN A 466 3.45 -23.39 7.45
C GLN A 466 2.35 -24.46 7.60
N ARG A 467 1.74 -24.89 6.48
CA ARG A 467 0.79 -26.02 6.47
C ARG A 467 1.47 -27.33 6.85
N GLN A 468 2.72 -27.55 6.45
CA GLN A 468 3.51 -28.70 6.89
C GLN A 468 3.78 -28.67 8.39
N VAL A 469 4.21 -27.53 8.93
CA VAL A 469 4.43 -27.35 10.37
C VAL A 469 3.16 -27.61 11.20
N LEU A 470 1.98 -27.22 10.69
CA LEU A 470 0.70 -27.53 11.34
C LEU A 470 0.36 -29.02 11.30
N ARG A 471 0.69 -29.74 10.22
CA ARG A 471 0.48 -31.20 10.13
C ARG A 471 1.39 -31.97 11.08
N ASP A 472 2.63 -31.51 11.23
CA ASP A 472 3.68 -32.16 12.02
C ASP A 472 3.78 -31.60 13.45
N SER A 473 2.81 -30.78 13.88
CA SER A 473 2.85 -30.04 15.14
C SER A 473 2.74 -30.95 16.36
N PRO A 474 3.48 -30.68 17.45
CA PRO A 474 3.29 -31.38 18.73
C PRO A 474 1.94 -31.03 19.37
N ASP A 475 1.45 -31.85 20.31
CA ASP A 475 0.21 -31.63 21.10
C ASP A 475 0.31 -30.43 22.07
N ASP A 476 0.64 -29.23 21.57
CA ASP A 476 0.67 -27.97 22.31
C ASP A 476 -0.21 -26.93 21.61
N ARG A 477 -1.36 -26.65 22.24
CA ARG A 477 -2.38 -25.72 21.72
C ARG A 477 -1.90 -24.28 21.54
N VAL A 478 -0.91 -23.82 22.30
CA VAL A 478 -0.39 -22.45 22.19
C VAL A 478 0.62 -22.34 21.05
N LEU A 479 1.43 -23.38 20.83
CA LEU A 479 2.29 -23.47 19.66
C LEU A 479 1.47 -23.59 18.38
N GLU A 480 0.44 -24.45 18.39
CA GLU A 480 -0.51 -24.61 17.28
C GLU A 480 -1.19 -23.27 16.93
N ALA A 481 -1.64 -22.50 17.94
CA ALA A 481 -2.20 -21.17 17.73
C ALA A 481 -1.21 -20.20 17.06
N GLY A 482 0.08 -20.26 17.43
CA GLY A 482 1.14 -19.51 16.77
C GLY A 482 1.27 -19.83 15.29
N PHE A 483 1.25 -21.12 14.97
CA PHE A 483 1.33 -21.61 13.60
C PHE A 483 0.10 -21.21 12.76
N MET A 484 -1.10 -21.25 13.36
CA MET A 484 -2.34 -20.78 12.73
C MET A 484 -2.31 -19.26 12.46
N THR A 485 -1.83 -18.45 13.42
CA THR A 485 -1.70 -17.00 13.22
C THR A 485 -0.81 -16.68 12.02
N ARG A 486 0.36 -17.33 11.90
CA ARG A 486 1.25 -17.12 10.73
C ARG A 486 0.61 -17.54 9.41
N LEU A 487 -0.01 -18.72 9.37
CA LEU A 487 -0.70 -19.18 8.16
C LEU A 487 -1.82 -18.22 7.73
N SER A 488 -2.60 -17.72 8.69
CA SER A 488 -3.65 -16.73 8.40
C SER A 488 -3.07 -15.45 7.78
N GLY A 489 -1.94 -14.96 8.29
CA GLY A 489 -1.25 -13.80 7.74
C GLY A 489 -0.72 -14.02 6.32
N PHE A 490 -0.18 -15.21 6.01
CA PHE A 490 0.29 -15.53 4.65
C PHE A 490 -0.87 -15.64 3.66
N LEU A 491 -1.99 -16.26 4.05
CA LEU A 491 -3.18 -16.39 3.21
C LEU A 491 -3.80 -15.02 2.90
N ALA A 492 -3.91 -14.13 3.89
CA ALA A 492 -4.41 -12.77 3.66
C ALA A 492 -3.52 -11.98 2.68
N ARG A 493 -2.20 -12.13 2.77
CA ARG A 493 -1.24 -11.52 1.84
C ARG A 493 -1.31 -12.13 0.44
N ARG A 494 -1.58 -13.43 0.31
CA ARG A 494 -1.85 -14.04 -1.00
C ARG A 494 -3.17 -13.55 -1.58
N PHE A 495 -4.18 -13.33 -0.75
CA PHE A 495 -5.46 -12.76 -1.17
C PHE A 495 -5.31 -11.34 -1.73
N THR A 496 -4.49 -10.46 -1.12
CA THR A 496 -4.30 -9.10 -1.66
C THR A 496 -3.76 -9.10 -3.10
N ARG A 497 -3.06 -10.17 -3.49
CA ARG A 497 -2.58 -10.37 -4.85
C ARG A 497 -3.54 -11.11 -5.77
N THR A 498 -4.17 -12.19 -5.29
CA THR A 498 -4.95 -13.13 -6.13
C THR A 498 -6.45 -12.81 -6.15
N MET A 499 -6.94 -12.10 -5.13
CA MET A 499 -8.36 -11.87 -4.88
C MET A 499 -9.19 -13.16 -4.73
N ASP A 500 -8.55 -14.32 -4.44
CA ASP A 500 -9.25 -15.58 -4.22
C ASP A 500 -9.91 -15.60 -2.84
N MET A 501 -11.23 -15.44 -2.82
CA MET A 501 -12.03 -15.39 -1.59
C MET A 501 -11.79 -16.57 -0.64
N LYS A 502 -11.40 -17.74 -1.15
CA LYS A 502 -11.09 -18.90 -0.30
C LYS A 502 -9.93 -18.61 0.66
N ASP A 503 -8.95 -17.85 0.22
CA ASP A 503 -7.78 -17.52 1.03
C ASP A 503 -8.13 -16.60 2.20
N ILE A 504 -8.93 -15.56 1.94
CA ILE A 504 -9.29 -14.62 3.01
C ILE A 504 -10.29 -15.24 3.99
N ASP A 505 -11.17 -16.13 3.51
CA ASP A 505 -12.09 -16.87 4.37
C ASP A 505 -11.34 -17.87 5.27
N GLU A 506 -10.40 -18.65 4.71
CA GLU A 506 -9.52 -19.54 5.48
C GLU A 506 -8.66 -18.74 6.47
N SER A 507 -8.14 -17.57 6.05
CA SER A 507 -7.36 -16.68 6.90
C SER A 507 -8.15 -16.20 8.13
N ILE A 508 -9.37 -15.69 7.94
CA ILE A 508 -10.24 -15.23 9.05
C ILE A 508 -10.63 -16.40 9.96
N GLN A 509 -10.91 -17.57 9.39
CA GLN A 509 -11.23 -18.78 10.16
C GLN A 509 -10.06 -19.18 11.07
N LEU A 510 -8.85 -19.28 10.52
CA LEU A 510 -7.63 -19.65 11.26
C LEU A 510 -7.27 -18.60 12.30
N GLY A 511 -7.32 -17.31 11.96
CA GLY A 511 -7.06 -16.22 12.91
C GLY A 511 -8.05 -16.21 14.07
N THR A 512 -9.33 -16.47 13.80
CA THR A 512 -10.37 -16.57 14.84
C THR A 512 -10.16 -17.78 15.75
N GLN A 513 -9.77 -18.93 15.19
CA GLN A 513 -9.44 -20.14 15.98
C GLN A 513 -8.20 -19.90 16.86
N ALA A 514 -7.13 -19.34 16.29
CA ALA A 514 -5.91 -19.00 17.02
C ALA A 514 -6.18 -18.04 18.19
N LEU A 515 -6.97 -16.99 17.95
CA LEU A 515 -7.33 -16.02 18.97
C LEU A 515 -8.12 -16.64 20.13
N LYS A 516 -8.95 -17.66 19.87
CA LYS A 516 -9.66 -18.41 20.92
C LYS A 516 -8.73 -19.33 21.72
N SER A 517 -7.68 -19.85 21.10
CA SER A 517 -6.72 -20.77 21.71
C SER A 517 -5.69 -20.07 22.61
N TYR A 518 -5.38 -18.80 22.37
CA TYR A 518 -4.44 -18.04 23.21
C TYR A 518 -4.99 -17.73 24.61
N PRO A 519 -4.21 -17.97 25.69
CA PRO A 519 -4.49 -17.40 27.02
C PRO A 519 -4.60 -15.88 26.97
N LYS A 520 -5.46 -15.28 27.80
CA LYS A 520 -5.71 -13.82 27.80
C LYS A 520 -4.44 -12.99 28.00
N ASP A 521 -3.55 -13.45 28.86
CA ASP A 521 -2.32 -12.73 29.21
C ASP A 521 -1.14 -13.05 28.27
N ALA A 522 -1.35 -13.81 27.19
CA ALA A 522 -0.29 -14.19 26.26
C ALA A 522 0.05 -13.01 25.32
N PRO A 523 1.31 -12.53 25.27
CA PRO A 523 1.69 -11.44 24.35
C PRO A 523 1.42 -11.73 22.87
N LYS A 524 1.44 -13.00 22.46
CA LYS A 524 1.11 -13.42 21.10
C LYS A 524 -0.38 -13.26 20.75
N ARG A 525 -1.26 -13.12 21.76
CA ARG A 525 -2.70 -12.91 21.59
C ARG A 525 -3.00 -11.57 20.92
N SER A 526 -2.33 -10.50 21.35
CA SER A 526 -2.53 -9.15 20.78
C SER A 526 -2.07 -9.10 19.32
N VAL A 527 -0.95 -9.74 19.00
CA VAL A 527 -0.46 -9.89 17.62
C VAL A 527 -1.48 -10.63 16.74
N CYS A 528 -2.03 -11.75 17.22
CA CYS A 528 -3.04 -12.50 16.48
C CYS A 528 -4.33 -11.71 16.24
N ALA A 529 -4.79 -10.98 17.26
CA ALA A 529 -5.98 -10.16 17.13
C ALA A 529 -5.76 -8.99 16.16
N LYS A 530 -4.57 -8.37 16.15
CA LYS A 530 -4.19 -7.35 15.18
C LYS A 530 -4.25 -7.89 13.74
N GLU A 531 -3.57 -9.00 13.43
CA GLU A 531 -3.59 -9.58 12.08
C GLU A 531 -5.03 -9.90 11.65
N LEU A 532 -5.86 -10.45 12.55
CA LEU A 532 -7.26 -10.75 12.26
C LEU A 532 -8.07 -9.49 11.90
N VAL A 533 -7.83 -8.37 12.57
CA VAL A 533 -8.46 -7.08 12.23
C VAL A 533 -8.06 -6.65 10.82
N SER A 534 -6.77 -6.74 10.49
CA SER A 534 -6.29 -6.44 9.14
C SER A 534 -6.92 -7.37 8.09
N HIS A 535 -7.16 -8.65 8.40
CA HIS A 535 -7.84 -9.59 7.50
C HIS A 535 -9.29 -9.18 7.22
N TYR A 536 -10.04 -8.76 8.25
CA TYR A 536 -11.40 -8.23 8.07
C TYR A 536 -11.41 -6.96 7.19
N ALA A 537 -10.47 -6.04 7.41
CA ALA A 537 -10.35 -4.83 6.59
C ALA A 537 -10.00 -5.16 5.12
N ILE A 538 -9.08 -6.11 4.89
CA ILE A 538 -8.69 -6.57 3.56
C ILE A 538 -9.89 -7.20 2.83
N ARG A 539 -10.61 -8.13 3.47
CA ARG A 539 -11.80 -8.77 2.88
C ARG A 539 -12.83 -7.72 2.50
N PHE A 540 -13.09 -6.80 3.41
CA PHE A 540 -14.04 -5.73 3.20
C PHE A 540 -13.68 -4.86 1.98
N LEU A 541 -12.43 -4.35 1.91
CA LEU A 541 -11.99 -3.47 0.82
C LEU A 541 -12.05 -4.16 -0.54
N ALA A 542 -11.66 -5.43 -0.60
CA ALA A 542 -11.72 -6.23 -1.82
C ALA A 542 -13.17 -6.40 -2.33
N THR A 543 -14.14 -6.48 -1.42
CA THR A 543 -15.56 -6.58 -1.74
C THR A 543 -16.24 -5.24 -2.05
N GLN A 544 -15.53 -4.11 -2.11
CA GLN A 544 -16.08 -2.79 -2.47
C GLN A 544 -15.76 -2.29 -3.90
N GLY A 545 -14.81 -2.90 -4.61
CA GLY A 545 -14.49 -2.53 -5.99
C GLY A 545 -15.54 -3.00 -7.01
N ASP A 546 -15.36 -2.69 -8.30
CA ASP A 546 -16.23 -3.08 -9.44
C ASP A 546 -16.47 -4.61 -9.60
N HIS A 547 -15.93 -5.44 -8.70
CA HIS A 547 -16.09 -6.89 -8.64
C HIS A 547 -17.39 -7.35 -7.93
N LEU A 548 -18.42 -6.50 -7.89
CA LEU A 548 -19.49 -6.52 -6.87
C LEU A 548 -20.86 -7.03 -7.34
N GLU A 549 -20.93 -8.06 -8.18
CA GLU A 549 -22.23 -8.67 -8.52
C GLU A 549 -22.52 -10.01 -7.81
N LYS A 550 -21.56 -10.57 -7.05
CA LYS A 550 -21.71 -11.94 -6.50
C LYS A 550 -21.92 -12.08 -4.99
N PHE A 551 -21.71 -11.04 -4.19
CA PHE A 551 -21.65 -11.19 -2.73
C PHE A 551 -22.53 -10.18 -2.00
N GLY A 552 -23.40 -10.68 -1.12
CA GLY A 552 -24.46 -9.91 -0.48
C GLY A 552 -23.93 -8.79 0.42
N LYS A 553 -24.52 -7.60 0.30
CA LYS A 553 -24.23 -6.38 1.08
C LYS A 553 -24.25 -6.52 2.61
N LEU A 554 -24.79 -7.61 3.17
CA LEU A 554 -25.05 -7.77 4.60
C LEU A 554 -23.89 -8.42 5.38
N GLU A 555 -23.17 -9.39 4.82
CA GLU A 555 -22.01 -10.02 5.50
C GLU A 555 -20.81 -9.07 5.61
N GLN A 556 -20.82 -7.96 4.86
CA GLN A 556 -19.71 -7.01 4.70
C GLN A 556 -19.64 -5.97 5.85
N LEU A 557 -20.77 -5.53 6.40
CA LEU A 557 -20.77 -4.58 7.53
C LEU A 557 -20.38 -5.27 8.85
N ASP A 558 -20.72 -6.55 8.98
CA ASP A 558 -20.36 -7.35 10.15
C ASP A 558 -18.84 -7.47 10.29
N ASP A 559 -18.09 -7.57 9.18
CA ASP A 559 -16.62 -7.65 9.21
C ASP A 559 -15.95 -6.42 9.80
N LEU A 560 -16.39 -5.22 9.40
CA LEU A 560 -15.85 -3.98 9.94
C LEU A 560 -16.21 -3.80 11.41
N GLU A 561 -17.44 -4.13 11.80
CA GLU A 561 -17.84 -4.03 13.20
C GLU A 561 -17.12 -5.08 14.06
N ASN A 562 -16.92 -6.30 13.53
CA ASN A 562 -16.14 -7.35 14.18
C ASN A 562 -14.67 -6.90 14.38
N GLY A 563 -14.03 -6.36 13.34
CA GLY A 563 -12.68 -5.81 13.43
C GLY A 563 -12.60 -4.65 14.44
N ALA A 564 -13.52 -3.69 14.37
CA ALA A 564 -13.58 -2.57 15.31
C ALA A 564 -13.80 -3.05 16.75
N GLN A 565 -14.64 -4.05 16.97
CA GLN A 565 -14.92 -4.60 18.28
C GLN A 565 -13.70 -5.31 18.88
N ILE A 566 -12.96 -6.09 18.07
CA ILE A 566 -11.70 -6.73 18.49
C ILE A 566 -10.68 -5.67 18.94
N LEU A 567 -10.52 -4.59 18.18
CA LEU A 567 -9.63 -3.48 18.55
C LEU A 567 -10.06 -2.80 19.85
N ARG A 568 -11.36 -2.49 20.00
CA ARG A 568 -11.90 -1.87 21.23
C ARG A 568 -11.65 -2.75 22.45
N ASP A 569 -11.75 -4.07 22.31
CA ASP A 569 -11.52 -4.99 23.43
C ASP A 569 -10.04 -5.16 23.75
N LEU A 570 -9.15 -5.21 22.73
CA LEU A 570 -7.70 -5.18 22.93
C LEU A 570 -7.23 -3.92 23.65
N MET A 571 -7.71 -2.74 23.23
CA MET A 571 -7.31 -1.46 23.83
C MET A 571 -7.72 -1.32 25.30
N LYS A 572 -8.75 -2.04 25.76
CA LYS A 572 -9.14 -2.09 27.18
C LYS A 572 -8.23 -3.00 28.01
N GLU A 573 -7.62 -4.00 27.39
CA GLU A 573 -6.81 -5.02 28.04
C GLU A 573 -5.30 -4.68 28.05
N MET A 574 -4.84 -3.80 27.15
CA MET A 574 -3.42 -3.47 26.95
C MET A 574 -2.92 -2.28 27.79
N SER A 575 -1.64 -2.33 28.17
CA SER A 575 -0.91 -1.19 28.74
C SER A 575 -0.55 -0.18 27.64
N LEU A 576 -0.59 1.12 27.96
CA LEU A 576 -0.17 2.20 27.05
C LEU A 576 1.31 2.12 26.63
N ASP A 577 2.12 1.36 27.38
CA ASP A 577 3.55 1.15 27.11
C ASP A 577 3.81 -0.06 26.17
N ASP A 578 2.78 -0.75 25.68
CA ASP A 578 2.94 -1.91 24.78
C ASP A 578 3.26 -1.46 23.34
N PRO A 579 4.37 -1.91 22.73
CA PRO A 579 4.72 -1.57 21.34
C PRO A 579 3.65 -1.93 20.30
N VAL A 580 2.79 -2.92 20.58
CA VAL A 580 1.68 -3.30 19.70
C VAL A 580 0.61 -2.21 19.68
N PHE A 581 0.49 -1.41 20.75
CA PHE A 581 -0.49 -0.33 20.88
C PHE A 581 -0.33 0.76 19.81
N GLU A 582 0.90 1.10 19.43
CA GLU A 582 1.18 2.09 18.37
C GLU A 582 0.68 1.61 17.00
N ALA A 583 0.85 0.32 16.70
CA ALA A 583 0.43 -0.24 15.43
C ALA A 583 -1.10 -0.34 15.28
N LEU A 584 -1.87 -0.34 16.38
CA LEU A 584 -3.34 -0.36 16.34
C LEU A 584 -3.93 0.93 15.77
N TYR A 585 -3.23 2.07 15.85
CA TYR A 585 -3.72 3.33 15.28
C TYR A 585 -3.86 3.25 13.76
N LEU A 586 -2.96 2.55 13.07
CA LEU A 586 -3.04 2.36 11.63
C LEU A 586 -4.27 1.53 11.25
N ASP A 587 -4.51 0.42 11.97
CA ASP A 587 -5.69 -0.42 11.75
C ASP A 587 -6.99 0.37 12.02
N LEU A 588 -7.03 1.19 13.07
CA LEU A 588 -8.16 2.09 13.36
C LEU A 588 -8.38 3.13 12.27
N MET A 589 -7.31 3.71 11.72
CA MET A 589 -7.41 4.63 10.58
C MET A 589 -8.01 3.93 9.37
N HIS A 590 -7.53 2.74 9.02
CA HIS A 590 -8.07 2.00 7.87
C HIS A 590 -9.55 1.68 8.05
N ILE A 591 -9.99 1.25 9.24
CA ILE A 591 -11.41 1.02 9.53
C ILE A 591 -12.21 2.33 9.44
N SER A 592 -11.72 3.42 10.02
CA SER A 592 -12.41 4.73 10.00
C SER A 592 -12.50 5.31 8.59
N MET A 593 -11.42 5.23 7.82
CA MET A 593 -11.37 5.60 6.40
C MET A 593 -12.38 4.81 5.58
N THR A 594 -12.47 3.52 5.87
CA THR A 594 -13.36 2.60 5.18
C THR A 594 -14.83 2.92 5.50
N LYS A 595 -15.13 3.22 6.77
CA LYS A 595 -16.44 3.71 7.19
C LYS A 595 -16.79 5.02 6.46
N PHE A 596 -15.88 5.98 6.40
CA PHE A 596 -16.08 7.21 5.61
C PHE A 596 -16.40 6.92 4.14
N ARG A 597 -15.69 5.99 3.49
CA ARG A 597 -15.96 5.65 2.08
C ARG A 597 -17.39 5.16 1.85
N GLN A 598 -17.99 4.50 2.84
CA GLN A 598 -19.38 4.05 2.81
C GLN A 598 -20.37 5.17 3.14
N THR A 599 -20.20 5.81 4.29
CA THR A 599 -21.16 6.79 4.81
C THR A 599 -21.11 8.10 4.03
N LYS A 600 -19.93 8.42 3.47
CA LYS A 600 -19.56 9.74 2.96
C LYS A 600 -19.76 10.85 3.99
N ALA A 601 -19.83 10.49 5.27
CA ALA A 601 -20.09 11.42 6.38
C ALA A 601 -18.77 12.12 6.76
N PRO A 602 -18.70 13.45 6.70
CA PRO A 602 -17.45 14.18 6.95
C PRO A 602 -16.89 13.91 8.36
N GLU A 603 -17.73 13.62 9.34
CA GLU A 603 -17.33 13.31 10.73
C GLU A 603 -16.47 12.05 10.83
N ASP A 604 -16.74 11.04 9.98
CA ASP A 604 -15.95 9.82 9.92
C ASP A 604 -14.54 10.09 9.36
N LEU A 605 -14.42 11.04 8.43
CA LEU A 605 -13.14 11.46 7.86
C LEU A 605 -12.32 12.30 8.86
N GLU A 606 -12.97 13.22 9.58
CA GLU A 606 -12.32 13.98 10.66
C GLU A 606 -11.81 13.06 11.77
N THR A 607 -12.61 12.05 12.13
CA THR A 607 -12.21 11.01 13.08
C THR A 607 -10.96 10.27 12.58
N CYS A 608 -10.94 9.87 11.30
CA CYS A 608 -9.78 9.21 10.69
C CYS A 608 -8.52 10.11 10.74
N ILE A 609 -8.65 11.40 10.44
CA ILE A 609 -7.53 12.37 10.47
C ILE A 609 -7.04 12.57 11.91
N ALA A 610 -7.95 12.68 12.88
CA ALA A 610 -7.61 12.82 14.29
C ALA A 610 -6.84 11.60 14.82
N ILE A 611 -7.30 10.38 14.49
CA ILE A 611 -6.60 9.12 14.81
C ILE A 611 -5.22 9.12 14.14
N GLY A 612 -5.13 9.54 12.88
CA GLY A 612 -3.87 9.60 12.15
C GLY A 612 -2.86 10.57 12.75
N ARG A 613 -3.26 11.80 13.06
CA ARG A 613 -2.39 12.78 13.72
C ARG A 613 -1.92 12.29 15.09
N HIS A 614 -2.81 11.68 15.87
CA HIS A 614 -2.45 11.12 17.17
C HIS A 614 -1.47 9.95 17.05
N GLY A 615 -1.72 9.01 16.12
CA GLY A 615 -0.81 7.90 15.85
C GLY A 615 0.58 8.38 15.42
N LEU A 616 0.64 9.42 14.58
CA LEU A 616 1.90 9.98 14.10
C LEU A 616 2.74 10.61 15.22
N GLN A 617 2.10 11.24 16.22
CA GLN A 617 2.80 11.75 17.42
C GLN A 617 3.38 10.65 18.31
N LYS A 618 2.86 9.43 18.21
CA LYS A 618 3.33 8.27 18.99
C LYS A 618 4.42 7.49 18.26
N THR A 619 4.35 7.40 16.94
CA THR A 619 5.40 6.80 16.12
C THR A 619 6.55 7.79 15.93
N VAL A 620 7.78 7.42 16.29
CA VAL A 620 8.96 8.29 16.11
C VAL A 620 10.02 7.58 15.28
N GLY A 621 10.37 8.13 14.11
CA GLY A 621 11.52 7.70 13.30
C GLY A 621 11.19 7.39 11.84
N GLN A 622 12.22 7.12 11.02
CA GLN A 622 12.07 6.76 9.60
C GLN A 622 11.79 5.27 9.37
N ASP A 623 11.09 4.59 10.29
CA ASP A 623 10.76 3.18 10.12
C ASP A 623 9.54 2.96 9.21
N LEU A 624 9.33 1.71 8.78
CA LEU A 624 8.27 1.35 7.82
C LEU A 624 6.87 1.70 8.35
N ASN A 625 6.60 1.48 9.63
CA ASN A 625 5.28 1.73 10.22
C ASN A 625 4.97 3.23 10.24
N HIS A 626 5.94 4.07 10.59
CA HIS A 626 5.81 5.51 10.52
C HIS A 626 5.47 5.98 9.11
N MET A 627 6.18 5.48 8.09
CA MET A 627 5.97 5.87 6.69
C MET A 627 4.61 5.42 6.15
N VAL A 628 4.14 4.22 6.49
CA VAL A 628 2.81 3.74 6.09
C VAL A 628 1.70 4.52 6.79
N HIS A 629 1.91 4.89 8.05
CA HIS A 629 0.99 5.74 8.82
C HIS A 629 0.91 7.15 8.23
N LEU A 630 2.06 7.74 7.90
CA LEU A 630 2.18 9.04 7.24
C LEU A 630 1.45 9.05 5.89
N GLY A 631 1.67 8.03 5.04
CA GLY A 631 0.99 7.90 3.75
C GLY A 631 -0.52 7.67 3.87
N SER A 632 -0.98 6.98 4.92
CA SER A 632 -2.41 6.78 5.22
C SER A 632 -3.08 8.08 5.71
N LEU A 633 -2.37 8.89 6.50
CA LEU A 633 -2.84 10.21 6.90
C LEU A 633 -2.91 11.16 5.70
N ALA A 634 -1.90 11.15 4.83
CA ALA A 634 -1.90 11.91 3.60
C ALA A 634 -3.09 11.53 2.70
N GLU A 635 -3.48 10.25 2.67
CA GLU A 635 -4.67 9.81 1.95
C GLU A 635 -5.95 10.42 2.53
N ALA A 636 -6.10 10.43 3.86
CA ALA A 636 -7.23 11.04 4.53
C ALA A 636 -7.34 12.55 4.26
N LEU A 637 -6.22 13.26 4.39
CA LEU A 637 -6.13 14.69 4.10
C LEU A 637 -6.43 15.00 2.62
N SER A 638 -6.00 14.14 1.70
CA SER A 638 -6.29 14.28 0.27
C SER A 638 -7.79 14.16 -0.04
N LEU A 639 -8.47 13.24 0.64
CA LEU A 639 -9.92 13.08 0.52
C LEU A 639 -10.64 14.30 1.10
N LYS A 640 -10.18 14.82 2.25
CA LYS A 640 -10.76 16.03 2.85
C LYS A 640 -10.64 17.23 1.92
N ALA A 641 -9.45 17.44 1.34
CA ALA A 641 -9.23 18.47 0.34
C ALA A 641 -10.15 18.33 -0.90
N SER A 642 -10.56 17.10 -1.24
CA SER A 642 -11.41 16.80 -2.40
C SER A 642 -12.93 16.80 -2.09
N CYS A 643 -13.34 16.69 -0.82
CA CYS A 643 -14.75 16.51 -0.42
C CYS A 643 -15.56 17.81 -0.29
N HIS A 644 -14.97 18.97 -0.61
CA HIS A 644 -15.67 20.26 -0.60
C HIS A 644 -15.85 20.90 -1.99
N PRO A 645 -16.52 20.26 -2.98
CA PRO A 645 -16.90 20.93 -4.22
C PRO A 645 -18.29 21.56 -4.06
N HIS A 646 -18.45 22.53 -3.15
CA HIS A 646 -19.61 23.43 -3.19
C HIS A 646 -19.20 24.70 -3.94
N PRO A 647 -19.99 25.20 -4.91
CA PRO A 647 -19.69 26.46 -5.58
C PRO A 647 -19.61 27.58 -4.54
N GLY A 648 -18.41 28.09 -4.26
CA GLY A 648 -18.17 29.17 -3.30
C GLY A 648 -17.35 28.80 -2.06
N HIS A 649 -16.95 27.54 -1.85
CA HIS A 649 -15.98 27.18 -0.80
C HIS A 649 -14.60 26.91 -1.41
N VAL A 650 -13.57 27.58 -0.86
CA VAL A 650 -12.17 27.38 -1.22
C VAL A 650 -11.78 25.97 -0.77
N ALA A 651 -11.18 25.17 -1.65
CA ALA A 651 -10.58 23.88 -1.28
C ALA A 651 -9.73 24.06 -0.01
N ASP A 652 -9.74 23.07 0.90
CA ASP A 652 -8.88 23.11 2.09
C ASP A 652 -7.39 23.01 1.66
N ALA A 653 -6.85 24.17 1.30
CA ALA A 653 -5.50 24.35 0.79
C ALA A 653 -4.45 24.05 1.86
N GLU A 654 -4.84 24.00 3.14
CA GLU A 654 -3.98 23.55 4.22
C GLU A 654 -3.89 22.02 4.21
N SER A 655 -5.03 21.30 4.21
CA SER A 655 -5.03 19.83 4.11
C SER A 655 -4.36 19.33 2.83
N LEU A 656 -4.54 20.02 1.70
CA LEU A 656 -3.85 19.68 0.44
C LEU A 656 -2.33 19.83 0.55
N ARG A 657 -1.86 20.95 1.11
CA ARG A 657 -0.42 21.19 1.33
C ARG A 657 0.17 20.18 2.31
N GLU A 658 -0.54 19.87 3.38
CA GLU A 658 -0.14 18.87 4.36
C GLU A 658 -0.02 17.48 3.73
N ALA A 659 -1.02 17.06 2.93
CA ALA A 659 -0.99 15.77 2.22
C ALA A 659 0.19 15.68 1.24
N ILE A 660 0.47 16.73 0.47
CA ILE A 660 1.59 16.78 -0.48
C ILE A 660 2.92 16.65 0.28
N ALA A 661 3.09 17.37 1.40
CA ALA A 661 4.31 17.30 2.21
C ALA A 661 4.56 15.87 2.75
N HIS A 662 3.53 15.24 3.31
CA HIS A 662 3.60 13.87 3.85
C HIS A 662 3.92 12.84 2.78
N TYR A 663 3.31 12.93 1.59
CA TYR A 663 3.63 12.04 0.48
C TYR A 663 5.03 12.28 -0.08
N LYS A 664 5.51 13.52 -0.11
CA LYS A 664 6.89 13.83 -0.52
C LYS A 664 7.91 13.18 0.43
N GLU A 665 7.65 13.23 1.73
CA GLU A 665 8.48 12.54 2.73
C GLU A 665 8.47 11.02 2.52
N CYS A 666 7.29 10.44 2.28
CA CYS A 666 7.17 9.03 1.93
C CYS A 666 8.00 8.67 0.69
N LEU A 667 7.93 9.49 -0.37
CA LEU A 667 8.68 9.26 -1.61
C LEU A 667 10.21 9.33 -1.42
N GLY A 668 10.69 10.12 -0.47
CA GLY A 668 12.11 10.22 -0.13
C GLY A 668 12.64 9.07 0.75
N SER A 669 11.76 8.18 1.24
CA SER A 669 12.14 7.08 2.12
C SER A 669 12.68 5.88 1.34
N LEU A 670 13.84 5.37 1.76
CA LEU A 670 14.43 4.13 1.24
C LEU A 670 13.81 2.86 1.87
N ASN A 671 13.01 3.03 2.93
CA ASN A 671 12.50 1.93 3.75
C ASN A 671 11.11 1.43 3.32
N LEU A 672 10.46 2.07 2.34
CA LEU A 672 9.16 1.65 1.84
C LEU A 672 9.27 0.43 0.92
N LEU A 673 8.26 -0.44 0.98
CA LEU A 673 8.10 -1.50 0.00
C LEU A 673 7.86 -0.89 -1.39
N PRO A 674 8.50 -1.38 -2.46
CA PRO A 674 8.42 -0.78 -3.78
C PRO A 674 6.99 -0.58 -4.31
N ILE A 675 6.08 -1.54 -4.09
CA ILE A 675 4.67 -1.41 -4.51
C ILE A 675 3.95 -0.30 -3.74
N VAL A 676 4.21 -0.20 -2.42
CA VAL A 676 3.67 0.90 -1.59
C VAL A 676 4.23 2.24 -2.07
N HIS A 677 5.51 2.27 -2.45
CA HIS A 677 6.18 3.45 -2.99
C HIS A 677 5.57 3.90 -4.32
N ILE A 678 5.28 2.97 -5.24
CA ILE A 678 4.58 3.23 -6.51
C ILE A 678 3.19 3.82 -6.23
N ASN A 679 2.41 3.21 -5.34
CA ASN A 679 1.06 3.66 -4.98
C ASN A 679 1.05 5.06 -4.35
N PHE A 680 1.95 5.33 -3.41
CA PHE A 680 2.08 6.66 -2.81
C PHE A 680 2.58 7.69 -3.83
N GLY A 681 3.50 7.30 -4.72
CA GLY A 681 3.97 8.15 -5.81
C GLY A 681 2.85 8.55 -6.77
N GLN A 682 1.98 7.62 -7.16
CA GLN A 682 0.82 7.91 -8.00
C GLN A 682 -0.15 8.90 -7.34
N ARG A 683 -0.43 8.72 -6.04
CA ARG A 683 -1.28 9.63 -5.26
C ARG A 683 -0.65 11.01 -5.12
N TYR A 684 0.64 11.07 -4.85
CA TYR A 684 1.42 12.31 -4.80
C TYR A 684 1.35 13.07 -6.12
N MET A 685 1.61 12.39 -7.24
CA MET A 685 1.53 12.98 -8.58
C MET A 685 0.15 13.58 -8.86
N LYS A 686 -0.93 12.92 -8.44
CA LYS A 686 -2.28 13.42 -8.61
C LYS A 686 -2.49 14.73 -7.85
N LEU A 687 -2.06 14.80 -6.59
CA LEU A 687 -2.20 15.99 -5.76
C LEU A 687 -1.31 17.14 -6.22
N CYS A 688 -0.07 16.85 -6.60
CA CYS A 688 0.81 17.85 -7.19
C CYS A 688 0.24 18.41 -8.50
N GLY A 689 -0.40 17.58 -9.32
CA GLY A 689 -1.09 18.03 -10.52
C GLY A 689 -2.28 18.94 -10.23
N VAL A 690 -3.10 18.64 -9.22
CA VAL A 690 -4.19 19.53 -8.75
C VAL A 690 -3.64 20.85 -8.21
N ALA A 691 -2.48 20.82 -7.55
CA ALA A 691 -1.78 22.01 -7.06
C ALA A 691 -0.89 22.69 -8.12
N GLU A 692 -0.99 22.30 -9.40
CA GLU A 692 -0.19 22.81 -10.54
C GLU A 692 1.33 22.79 -10.31
N SER A 693 1.79 21.90 -9.44
CA SER A 693 3.20 21.70 -9.08
C SER A 693 3.84 20.68 -10.03
N TRP A 694 3.92 21.04 -11.31
CA TRP A 694 4.29 20.12 -12.40
C TRP A 694 5.66 19.47 -12.24
N ASP A 695 6.66 20.18 -11.71
CA ASP A 695 8.01 19.63 -11.46
C ASP A 695 7.97 18.45 -10.48
N CYS A 696 7.13 18.54 -9.45
CA CYS A 696 6.93 17.47 -8.49
C CYS A 696 6.29 16.24 -9.14
N VAL A 697 5.37 16.44 -10.11
CA VAL A 697 4.76 15.35 -10.88
C VAL A 697 5.83 14.64 -11.72
N CYS A 698 6.66 15.40 -12.43
CA CYS A 698 7.73 14.85 -13.26
C CYS A 698 8.79 14.11 -12.43
N GLU A 699 9.22 14.68 -11.30
CA GLU A 699 10.18 14.04 -10.38
C GLU A 699 9.64 12.71 -9.84
N ALA A 700 8.40 12.69 -9.33
CA ALA A 700 7.78 11.48 -8.84
C ALA A 700 7.55 10.45 -9.95
N GLY A 701 7.14 10.89 -11.16
CA GLY A 701 6.98 10.02 -12.32
C GLY A 701 8.28 9.29 -12.68
N ARG A 702 9.42 10.00 -12.72
CA ARG A 702 10.73 9.38 -12.97
C ARG A 702 11.11 8.37 -11.90
N THR A 703 10.89 8.72 -10.63
CA THR A 703 11.19 7.83 -9.49
C THR A 703 10.36 6.56 -9.56
N VAL A 704 9.05 6.67 -9.78
CA VAL A 704 8.12 5.53 -9.80
C VAL A 704 8.36 4.62 -11.01
N ILE A 705 8.56 5.19 -12.21
CA ILE A 705 8.90 4.42 -13.41
C ILE A 705 10.24 3.67 -13.22
N SER A 706 11.24 4.32 -12.63
CA SER A 706 12.54 3.70 -12.34
C SER A 706 12.40 2.53 -11.35
N LEU A 707 11.63 2.71 -10.27
CA LEU A 707 11.35 1.65 -9.29
C LEU A 707 10.66 0.45 -9.93
N CYS A 708 9.62 0.68 -10.74
CA CYS A 708 8.94 -0.39 -11.45
C CYS A 708 9.88 -1.17 -12.37
N ARG A 709 10.74 -0.48 -13.13
CA ARG A 709 11.74 -1.15 -13.98
C ARG A 709 12.73 -1.98 -13.18
N GLY A 710 13.11 -1.54 -11.98
CA GLY A 710 13.94 -2.31 -11.06
C GLY A 710 13.25 -3.56 -10.49
N LEU A 711 11.92 -3.55 -10.37
CA LEU A 711 11.13 -4.72 -9.96
C LEU A 711 10.92 -5.73 -11.11
N MET A 712 10.83 -5.23 -12.34
CA MET A 712 10.49 -6.01 -13.53
C MET A 712 11.69 -6.81 -14.06
N THR A 713 12.12 -7.83 -13.31
CA THR A 713 13.24 -8.68 -13.72
C THR A 713 12.86 -9.66 -14.83
N ARG A 714 13.87 -10.20 -15.53
CA ARG A 714 13.65 -10.99 -16.73
C ARG A 714 13.01 -12.35 -16.47
N THR A 715 13.39 -12.97 -15.36
CA THR A 715 12.96 -14.31 -14.96
C THR A 715 11.64 -14.34 -14.21
N LEU A 716 11.03 -13.19 -13.94
CA LEU A 716 9.70 -13.15 -13.34
C LEU A 716 8.69 -13.87 -14.23
N SER A 717 7.77 -14.59 -13.58
CA SER A 717 6.61 -15.15 -14.28
C SER A 717 5.81 -14.02 -14.90
N ARG A 718 5.02 -14.34 -15.92
CA ARG A 718 4.19 -13.33 -16.58
C ARG A 718 3.16 -12.73 -15.64
N ASP A 719 2.52 -13.55 -14.81
CA ASP A 719 1.53 -13.11 -13.82
C ASP A 719 2.16 -12.14 -12.81
N ASP A 720 3.41 -12.38 -12.40
CA ASP A 720 4.18 -11.44 -11.55
C ASP A 720 4.39 -10.11 -12.25
N LYS A 721 4.78 -10.14 -13.52
CA LYS A 721 4.98 -8.94 -14.34
C LYS A 721 3.68 -8.14 -14.46
N GLN A 722 2.58 -8.80 -14.79
CA GLN A 722 1.27 -8.15 -14.92
C GLN A 722 0.79 -7.57 -13.58
N TYR A 723 0.95 -8.30 -12.47
CA TYR A 723 0.59 -7.78 -11.16
C TYR A 723 1.32 -6.48 -10.83
N ILE A 724 2.64 -6.41 -11.07
CA ILE A 724 3.43 -5.19 -10.84
C ILE A 724 2.95 -4.07 -11.78
N LEU A 725 2.74 -4.35 -13.07
CA LEU A 725 2.32 -3.36 -14.06
C LEU A 725 0.92 -2.81 -13.84
N GLY A 726 0.02 -3.59 -13.23
CA GLY A 726 -1.32 -3.11 -12.85
C GLY A 726 -1.29 -1.93 -11.87
N HIS A 727 -0.16 -1.69 -11.17
CA HIS A 727 0.05 -0.55 -10.28
C HIS A 727 0.59 0.70 -10.99
N MET A 728 0.96 0.60 -12.27
CA MET A 728 1.58 1.67 -13.04
C MET A 728 0.59 2.50 -13.87
N PHE A 729 -0.68 2.12 -13.89
CA PHE A 729 -1.70 2.73 -14.73
C PHE A 729 -1.78 4.26 -14.57
N GLY A 730 -1.71 4.97 -15.69
CA GLY A 730 -1.86 6.42 -15.79
C GLY A 730 -0.63 7.24 -15.37
N ILE A 731 0.41 6.62 -14.79
CA ILE A 731 1.60 7.32 -14.29
C ILE A 731 2.35 8.01 -15.42
N ALA A 732 2.60 7.28 -16.52
CA ALA A 732 3.27 7.81 -17.70
C ALA A 732 2.48 8.97 -18.33
N SER A 733 1.16 8.81 -18.47
CA SER A 733 0.28 9.82 -19.05
C SER A 733 0.18 11.09 -18.20
N MET A 734 0.19 10.97 -16.87
CA MET A 734 0.24 12.12 -15.96
C MET A 734 1.58 12.84 -16.03
N ALA A 735 2.69 12.12 -16.06
CA ALA A 735 4.02 12.73 -16.22
C ALA A 735 4.15 13.44 -17.57
N ALA A 736 3.67 12.82 -18.65
CA ALA A 736 3.63 13.43 -19.98
C ALA A 736 2.76 14.70 -20.00
N ALA A 737 1.56 14.65 -19.42
CA ALA A 737 0.69 15.83 -19.33
C ALA A 737 1.34 16.97 -18.52
N ALA A 738 2.04 16.66 -17.42
CA ALA A 738 2.75 17.66 -16.63
C ALA A 738 3.87 18.35 -17.43
N VAL A 739 4.64 17.60 -18.23
CA VAL A 739 5.65 18.18 -19.14
C VAL A 739 5.01 19.14 -20.15
N LEU A 740 3.88 18.73 -20.74
CA LEU A 740 3.20 19.53 -21.75
C LEU A 740 2.53 20.78 -21.18
N ASN A 741 1.95 20.70 -19.98
CA ASN A 741 1.36 21.86 -19.28
C ASN A 741 2.41 22.90 -18.87
N GLN A 742 3.66 22.49 -18.65
CA GLN A 742 4.79 23.42 -18.46
C GLN A 742 5.30 24.07 -19.76
N GLN A 743 4.82 23.63 -20.93
CA GLN A 743 5.37 24.00 -22.24
C GLN A 743 6.84 23.63 -22.43
N ASN A 744 7.28 22.52 -21.83
CA ASN A 744 8.62 21.95 -22.01
C ASN A 744 8.75 21.18 -23.34
N ASP A 745 9.93 20.64 -23.67
CA ASP A 745 10.17 19.88 -24.92
C ASP A 745 9.18 18.69 -25.01
N PRO A 746 8.29 18.63 -26.02
CA PRO A 746 7.36 17.51 -26.20
C PRO A 746 8.04 16.14 -26.32
N PHE A 747 9.33 16.10 -26.70
CA PHE A 747 10.10 14.86 -26.72
C PHE A 747 10.28 14.24 -25.33
N GLU A 748 10.31 15.04 -24.27
CA GLU A 748 10.35 14.52 -22.90
C GLU A 748 9.03 13.82 -22.53
N ALA A 749 7.89 14.35 -22.98
CA ALA A 749 6.59 13.71 -22.82
C ALA A 749 6.54 12.37 -23.58
N VAL A 750 7.04 12.32 -24.82
CA VAL A 750 7.22 11.07 -25.57
C VAL A 750 8.08 10.08 -24.79
N THR A 751 9.16 10.56 -24.18
CA THR A 751 10.06 9.73 -23.38
C THR A 751 9.30 9.07 -22.23
N PHE A 752 8.54 9.82 -21.43
CA PHE A 752 7.70 9.27 -20.36
C PHE A 752 6.71 8.22 -20.87
N LEU A 753 6.05 8.46 -22.01
CA LEU A 753 5.08 7.53 -22.58
C LEU A 753 5.73 6.24 -23.09
N GLU A 754 6.92 6.30 -23.67
CA GLU A 754 7.70 5.11 -24.07
C GLU A 754 8.43 4.45 -22.88
N ASP A 755 8.56 5.17 -21.76
CA ASP A 755 9.20 4.71 -20.53
C ASP A 755 8.28 3.89 -19.63
N GLY A 756 7.05 4.38 -19.48
CA GLY A 756 6.10 3.89 -18.48
C GLY A 756 4.89 3.17 -19.06
N ARG A 757 4.81 2.96 -20.38
CA ARG A 757 3.75 2.19 -21.05
C ARG A 757 4.34 1.09 -21.92
N GLY A 758 3.54 0.06 -22.21
CA GLY A 758 3.94 -1.10 -23.00
C GLY A 758 5.21 -1.73 -22.46
N ILE A 759 5.38 -1.79 -21.14
CA ILE A 759 6.62 -2.26 -20.51
C ILE A 759 6.78 -3.76 -20.79
N LEU A 760 5.69 -4.53 -20.73
CA LEU A 760 5.71 -5.96 -21.03
C LEU A 760 5.93 -6.21 -22.53
N ALA A 761 5.34 -5.41 -23.41
CA ALA A 761 5.61 -5.47 -24.84
C ALA A 761 7.09 -5.15 -25.14
N SER A 762 7.61 -4.05 -24.59
CA SER A 762 9.02 -3.64 -24.72
C SER A 762 9.98 -4.70 -24.17
N TYR A 763 9.59 -5.36 -23.08
CA TYR A 763 10.32 -6.47 -22.48
C TYR A 763 10.41 -7.66 -23.45
N LEU A 764 9.28 -8.12 -23.99
CA LEU A 764 9.22 -9.22 -24.95
C LEU A 764 10.02 -8.89 -26.20
N GLU A 765 9.79 -7.71 -26.78
CA GLU A 765 10.54 -7.26 -27.96
C GLU A 765 12.04 -7.08 -27.69
N GLY A 766 12.44 -6.69 -26.47
CA GLY A 766 13.82 -6.57 -26.04
C GLY A 766 14.54 -7.92 -25.87
N MET A 767 13.79 -9.02 -25.71
CA MET A 767 14.31 -10.38 -25.86
C MET A 767 14.43 -10.79 -27.34
N HIS A 768 13.62 -10.19 -28.22
CA HIS A 768 13.55 -10.51 -29.64
C HIS A 768 14.22 -9.44 -30.53
N VAL A 769 15.28 -8.80 -30.03
CA VAL A 769 16.10 -7.88 -30.85
C VAL A 769 16.65 -8.65 -32.04
N ASP A 770 16.57 -8.07 -33.24
CA ASP A 770 17.12 -8.69 -34.44
C ASP A 770 18.63 -8.89 -34.29
N VAL A 771 19.02 -10.15 -34.08
CA VAL A 771 20.40 -10.55 -33.88
C VAL A 771 21.12 -10.66 -35.23
N GLN A 772 20.46 -10.59 -36.40
CA GLN A 772 21.13 -10.81 -37.69
C GLN A 772 22.30 -9.85 -37.92
N LYS A 773 22.11 -8.55 -37.63
CA LYS A 773 23.19 -7.56 -37.72
C LYS A 773 24.35 -7.91 -36.77
N LEU A 774 24.04 -8.44 -35.58
CA LEU A 774 25.02 -8.88 -34.58
C LEU A 774 25.68 -10.21 -34.98
N GLU A 775 24.97 -11.17 -35.54
CA GLU A 775 25.49 -12.44 -36.05
C GLU A 775 26.50 -12.20 -37.19
N GLN A 776 26.21 -11.25 -38.09
CA GLN A 776 27.08 -10.91 -39.20
C GLN A 776 28.40 -10.26 -38.74
N LYS A 777 28.37 -9.39 -37.72
CA LYS A 777 29.55 -8.63 -37.27
C LYS A 777 30.28 -9.25 -36.06
N HIS A 778 29.54 -9.86 -35.14
CA HIS A 778 30.01 -10.41 -33.85
C HIS A 778 29.34 -11.76 -33.53
N PRO A 779 29.60 -12.83 -34.31
CA PRO A 779 28.89 -14.12 -34.21
C PRO A 779 28.99 -14.79 -32.84
N TYR A 780 30.11 -14.65 -32.14
CA TYR A 780 30.28 -15.19 -30.79
C TYR A 780 29.41 -14.48 -29.74
N LEU A 781 29.28 -13.14 -29.83
CA LEU A 781 28.40 -12.38 -28.95
C LEU A 781 26.93 -12.68 -29.24
N ALA A 782 26.57 -12.83 -30.51
CA ALA A 782 25.24 -13.24 -30.93
C ALA A 782 24.86 -14.61 -30.35
N GLN A 783 25.75 -15.60 -30.45
CA GLN A 783 25.52 -16.94 -29.89
C GLN A 783 25.32 -16.87 -28.37
N ARG A 784 26.22 -16.20 -27.64
CA ARG A 784 26.10 -16.04 -26.17
C ARG A 784 24.80 -15.35 -25.76
N TYR A 785 24.39 -14.32 -26.50
CA TYR A 785 23.13 -13.63 -26.24
C TYR A 785 21.93 -14.56 -26.43
N VAL A 786 21.87 -15.31 -27.52
CA VAL A 786 20.80 -16.27 -27.81
C VAL A 786 20.75 -17.37 -26.74
N GLU A 787 21.89 -17.96 -26.36
CA GLU A 787 21.96 -18.99 -25.33
C GLU A 787 21.44 -18.49 -23.97
N ASN A 788 21.87 -17.30 -23.54
CA ASN A 788 21.42 -16.71 -22.27
C ASN A 788 19.94 -16.31 -22.30
N ARG A 789 19.47 -15.76 -23.42
CA ARG A 789 18.06 -15.43 -23.63
C ARG A 789 17.19 -16.69 -23.57
N ASP A 790 17.59 -17.75 -24.27
CA ASP A 790 16.84 -19.00 -24.35
C ASP A 790 16.81 -19.71 -22.98
N LEU A 791 17.90 -19.63 -22.20
CA LEU A 791 17.93 -20.11 -20.81
C LEU A 791 16.91 -19.36 -19.94
N VAL A 792 16.86 -18.03 -20.02
CA VAL A 792 15.87 -17.20 -19.30
C VAL A 792 14.44 -17.56 -19.71
N HIS A 793 14.19 -17.83 -20.99
CA HIS A 793 12.89 -18.32 -21.47
C HIS A 793 12.54 -19.71 -20.93
N GLN A 794 13.49 -20.64 -20.88
CA GLN A 794 13.26 -21.98 -20.34
C GLN A 794 12.93 -21.94 -18.83
N ILE A 795 13.61 -21.09 -18.06
CA ILE A 795 13.36 -20.91 -16.63
C ILE A 795 11.96 -20.33 -16.36
N THR A 796 11.46 -19.50 -17.28
CA THR A 796 10.08 -18.97 -17.19
C THR A 796 9.03 -20.02 -17.56
N ALA A 797 9.33 -20.92 -18.51
CA ALA A 797 8.41 -21.96 -18.99
C ALA A 797 8.33 -23.23 -18.10
N VAL A 798 9.41 -23.60 -17.41
CA VAL A 798 9.46 -24.80 -16.54
C VAL A 798 8.92 -24.44 -15.15
N GLN A 799 7.60 -24.42 -14.99
CA GLN A 799 6.97 -24.14 -13.68
C GLN A 799 6.20 -25.31 -13.05
N GLU A 800 6.04 -26.45 -13.72
CA GLU A 800 5.35 -27.60 -13.14
C GLU A 800 6.04 -28.91 -13.46
N MET A 801 7.03 -29.32 -12.67
CA MET A 801 7.46 -30.73 -12.67
C MET A 801 8.32 -31.09 -11.46
N HIS A 802 7.74 -31.03 -10.26
CA HIS A 802 7.98 -31.97 -9.14
C HIS A 802 7.16 -31.49 -7.94
N ARG A 803 6.32 -32.36 -7.37
CA ARG A 803 5.78 -32.16 -6.01
C ARG A 803 6.76 -32.84 -5.06
N PRO A 804 7.63 -32.09 -4.36
CA PRO A 804 8.53 -32.67 -3.38
C PRO A 804 7.71 -33.32 -2.27
N HIS A 805 8.16 -34.48 -1.78
CA HIS A 805 7.40 -35.30 -0.85
C HIS A 805 7.57 -34.82 0.60
N ASN A 806 8.51 -33.88 0.82
CA ASN A 806 8.80 -33.33 2.13
C ASN A 806 9.45 -31.94 2.09
N THR A 807 9.51 -31.27 3.26
CA THR A 807 9.98 -29.89 3.43
C THR A 807 11.43 -29.66 2.99
N ALA A 808 12.33 -30.63 3.26
CA ALA A 808 13.74 -30.47 2.91
C ALA A 808 13.95 -30.52 1.38
N GLU A 809 13.28 -31.46 0.70
CA GLU A 809 13.24 -31.52 -0.77
C GLU A 809 12.59 -30.26 -1.38
N PHE A 810 11.52 -29.76 -0.76
CA PHE A 810 10.84 -28.54 -1.21
C PHE A 810 11.74 -27.31 -1.12
N ILE A 811 12.44 -27.16 0.01
CA ILE A 811 13.33 -26.03 0.25
C ILE A 811 14.52 -26.05 -0.72
N VAL A 812 15.13 -27.23 -0.93
CA VAL A 812 16.25 -27.39 -1.88
C VAL A 812 15.80 -27.09 -3.31
N ALA A 813 14.68 -27.66 -3.77
CA ALA A 813 14.16 -27.41 -5.12
C ALA A 813 13.83 -25.92 -5.34
N SER A 814 13.24 -25.25 -4.34
CA SER A 814 12.94 -23.83 -4.41
C SER A 814 14.19 -22.95 -4.34
N HIS A 815 15.24 -23.35 -3.61
CA HIS A 815 16.54 -22.66 -3.61
C HIS A 815 17.22 -22.76 -4.97
N GLU A 816 17.33 -23.96 -5.54
CA GLU A 816 17.93 -24.17 -6.86
C GLU A 816 17.20 -23.34 -7.92
N LYS A 817 15.86 -23.34 -7.92
CA LYS A 817 15.05 -22.51 -8.83
C LYS A 817 15.39 -21.01 -8.72
N ARG A 818 15.57 -20.49 -7.50
CA ARG A 818 15.90 -19.07 -7.26
C ARG A 818 17.33 -18.73 -7.65
N ALA A 819 18.30 -19.60 -7.35
CA ALA A 819 19.70 -19.40 -7.72
C ALA A 819 19.87 -19.36 -9.25
N ILE A 820 19.23 -20.30 -9.95
CA ILE A 820 19.22 -20.36 -11.42
C ILE A 820 18.63 -19.10 -12.04
N ARG A 821 17.53 -18.57 -11.46
CA ARG A 821 16.93 -17.28 -11.90
C ARG A 821 17.94 -16.13 -11.80
N ALA A 822 18.56 -15.95 -10.63
CA ALA A 822 19.49 -14.85 -10.39
C ALA A 822 20.75 -14.92 -11.26
N GLU A 823 21.33 -16.12 -11.43
CA GLU A 823 22.52 -16.33 -12.25
C GLU A 823 22.24 -16.04 -13.73
N SER A 824 21.09 -16.49 -14.24
CA SER A 824 20.70 -16.28 -15.63
C SER A 824 20.45 -14.81 -15.97
N GLU A 825 19.90 -14.03 -15.03
CA GLU A 825 19.73 -12.59 -15.20
C GLU A 825 21.07 -11.86 -15.26
N GLN A 826 21.97 -12.13 -14.31
CA GLN A 826 23.29 -11.51 -14.27
C GLN A 826 24.10 -11.83 -15.53
N SER A 827 24.06 -13.08 -15.99
CA SER A 827 24.76 -13.50 -17.20
C SER A 827 24.23 -12.79 -18.44
N LEU A 828 22.90 -12.65 -18.59
CA LEU A 828 22.30 -11.95 -19.73
C LEU A 828 22.60 -10.44 -19.70
N ASP A 829 22.56 -9.79 -18.53
CA ASP A 829 22.91 -8.37 -18.41
C ASP A 829 24.39 -8.12 -18.76
N ALA A 830 25.30 -8.98 -18.31
CA ALA A 830 26.71 -8.89 -18.68
C ALA A 830 26.92 -9.00 -20.20
N VAL A 831 26.19 -9.91 -20.88
CA VAL A 831 26.27 -10.04 -22.35
C VAL A 831 25.69 -8.80 -23.06
N LEU A 832 24.58 -8.26 -22.57
CA LEU A 832 23.98 -7.03 -23.13
C LEU A 832 24.91 -5.82 -23.01
N GLU A 833 25.60 -5.66 -21.88
CA GLU A 833 26.61 -4.61 -21.70
C GLU A 833 27.78 -4.78 -22.67
N GLU A 834 28.28 -6.00 -22.85
CA GLU A 834 29.37 -6.30 -23.78
C GLU A 834 28.99 -6.00 -25.24
N ILE A 835 27.74 -6.29 -25.63
CA ILE A 835 27.21 -5.94 -26.96
C ILE A 835 27.15 -4.41 -27.15
N ARG A 836 26.67 -3.68 -26.14
CA ARG A 836 26.51 -2.21 -26.21
C ARG A 836 27.85 -1.47 -26.27
N GLN A 837 28.96 -2.12 -25.90
CA GLN A 837 30.30 -1.57 -26.07
C GLN A 837 30.83 -1.72 -27.51
N GLN A 838 30.14 -2.45 -28.40
CA GLN A 838 30.56 -2.62 -29.79
C GLN A 838 30.08 -1.44 -30.68
N PRO A 839 30.93 -0.92 -31.59
CA PRO A 839 30.55 0.16 -32.50
C PRO A 839 29.35 -0.19 -33.39
N GLY A 840 28.32 0.66 -33.35
CA GLY A 840 27.05 0.46 -34.07
C GLY A 840 26.04 -0.43 -33.34
N PHE A 841 26.32 -0.84 -32.11
CA PHE A 841 25.42 -1.60 -31.22
C PHE A 841 25.17 -0.88 -29.89
N GLU A 842 25.52 0.41 -29.77
CA GLU A 842 25.40 1.20 -28.54
C GLU A 842 23.96 1.24 -28.02
N ASN A 843 22.99 1.19 -28.94
CA ASN A 843 21.55 1.17 -28.64
C ASN A 843 20.95 -0.25 -28.69
N PHE A 844 21.76 -1.32 -28.67
CA PHE A 844 21.25 -2.69 -28.76
C PHE A 844 20.36 -3.04 -27.56
N GLY A 845 19.10 -3.37 -27.85
CA GLY A 845 18.07 -3.59 -26.83
C GLY A 845 17.74 -2.35 -26.00
N LEU A 846 18.14 -1.16 -26.45
CA LEU A 846 17.76 0.14 -25.87
C LEU A 846 16.70 0.83 -26.73
N ARG A 847 16.25 2.00 -26.26
CA ARG A 847 15.15 2.76 -26.86
C ARG A 847 15.58 3.52 -28.12
N PRO A 848 14.61 3.87 -28.98
CA PRO A 848 14.84 4.78 -30.09
C PRO A 848 15.28 6.16 -29.58
N THR A 849 16.26 6.77 -30.25
CA THR A 849 16.67 8.15 -30.00
C THR A 849 15.81 9.11 -30.80
N LYS A 850 15.85 10.42 -30.51
CA LYS A 850 15.14 11.45 -31.31
C LYS A 850 15.45 11.34 -32.81
N LEU A 851 16.65 10.88 -33.17
CA LEU A 851 17.08 10.64 -34.55
C LEU A 851 16.35 9.47 -35.23
N ALA A 852 15.95 8.46 -34.47
CA ALA A 852 15.23 7.29 -34.96
C ALA A 852 13.76 7.61 -35.34
N LEU A 853 13.28 8.82 -35.05
CA LEU A 853 11.95 9.29 -35.42
C LEU A 853 11.86 9.85 -36.86
N THR A 854 13.00 10.06 -37.51
CA THR A 854 13.06 10.65 -38.85
C THR A 854 12.63 9.66 -39.93
N GLY A 855 11.85 10.12 -40.91
CA GLY A 855 11.34 9.28 -42.00
C GLY A 855 10.17 8.38 -41.59
N LEU A 856 9.54 8.63 -40.43
CA LEU A 856 8.45 7.80 -39.94
C LEU A 856 7.07 8.14 -40.53
N GLY A 857 6.94 9.31 -41.15
CA GLY A 857 5.64 9.87 -41.52
C GLY A 857 4.98 10.60 -40.35
N THR A 858 3.70 10.95 -40.47
CA THR A 858 2.99 11.73 -39.42
C THR A 858 2.44 10.81 -38.34
N ILE A 859 3.04 10.87 -37.15
CA ILE A 859 2.58 10.13 -35.96
C ILE A 859 1.89 11.12 -35.02
N VAL A 860 0.73 10.74 -34.51
CA VAL A 860 -0.02 11.50 -33.51
C VAL A 860 -0.25 10.61 -32.29
N ILE A 861 0.37 10.98 -31.17
CA ILE A 861 0.10 10.37 -29.86
C ILE A 861 -0.99 11.18 -29.16
N ILE A 862 -2.11 10.55 -28.80
CA ILE A 862 -3.17 11.20 -28.04
C ILE A 862 -3.05 10.81 -26.57
N ASN A 863 -2.44 11.69 -25.78
CA ASN A 863 -2.29 11.53 -24.34
C ASN A 863 -3.58 11.95 -23.61
N VAL A 864 -4.10 11.06 -22.76
CA VAL A 864 -5.24 11.35 -21.89
C VAL A 864 -4.84 11.06 -20.45
N SER A 865 -5.08 12.04 -19.58
CA SER A 865 -4.77 11.91 -18.16
C SER A 865 -5.80 12.64 -17.29
N LEU A 866 -5.63 12.53 -15.98
CA LEU A 866 -6.36 13.35 -14.99
C LEU A 866 -5.96 14.84 -15.00
N LEU A 867 -4.89 15.20 -15.73
CA LEU A 867 -4.34 16.55 -15.80
C LEU A 867 -4.65 17.23 -17.15
N GLY A 868 -5.54 16.63 -17.95
CA GLY A 868 -5.88 17.09 -19.30
C GLY A 868 -5.55 16.09 -20.39
N GLY A 869 -5.95 16.47 -21.62
CA GLY A 869 -5.68 15.76 -22.86
C GLY A 869 -4.79 16.56 -23.79
N HIS A 870 -3.87 15.88 -24.48
CA HIS A 870 -2.92 16.50 -25.40
C HIS A 870 -2.68 15.61 -26.61
N ALA A 871 -2.45 16.21 -27.77
CA ALA A 871 -1.90 15.53 -28.95
C ALA A 871 -0.42 15.88 -29.12
N ILE A 872 0.45 14.87 -29.14
CA ILE A 872 1.86 15.02 -29.50
C ILE A 872 2.02 14.62 -30.97
N ILE A 873 2.47 15.55 -31.78
CA ILE A 873 2.54 15.42 -33.24
C ILE A 873 4.01 15.30 -33.65
N VAL A 874 4.40 14.12 -34.12
CA VAL A 874 5.77 13.81 -34.57
C VAL A 874 5.79 13.84 -36.10
N ARG A 875 6.68 14.68 -36.65
CA ARG A 875 6.99 14.81 -38.07
C ARG A 875 8.51 14.73 -38.25
N ASP A 876 8.96 14.56 -39.50
CA ASP A 876 10.36 14.22 -39.81
C ASP A 876 11.41 15.18 -39.21
N ASP A 877 11.07 16.45 -38.98
CA ASP A 877 11.97 17.47 -38.46
C ASP A 877 11.50 18.14 -37.15
N LYS A 878 10.30 17.79 -36.66
CA LYS A 878 9.67 18.52 -35.55
C LYS A 878 8.74 17.65 -34.72
N ILE A 879 8.75 17.89 -33.41
CA ILE A 879 7.76 17.36 -32.47
C ILE A 879 7.02 18.54 -31.88
N ASP A 880 5.71 18.58 -32.11
CA ASP A 880 4.80 19.61 -31.62
C ASP A 880 3.85 19.01 -30.58
N ALA A 881 3.27 19.87 -29.74
CA ALA A 881 2.20 19.49 -28.82
C ALA A 881 1.00 20.43 -29.00
N LEU A 882 -0.20 19.86 -28.96
CA LEU A 882 -1.48 20.54 -29.05
C LEU A 882 -2.32 20.17 -27.84
N GLU A 883 -2.86 21.16 -27.13
CA GLU A 883 -3.80 20.95 -26.04
C GLU A 883 -5.19 20.58 -26.58
N LEU A 884 -5.84 19.59 -25.96
CA LEU A 884 -7.17 19.11 -26.30
C LEU A 884 -8.13 19.37 -25.12
N PRO A 885 -8.69 20.59 -24.97
CA PRO A 885 -9.37 21.02 -23.75
C PRO A 885 -10.67 20.26 -23.47
N PHE A 886 -11.27 19.63 -24.47
CA PHE A 886 -12.49 18.84 -24.34
C PHE A 886 -12.23 17.34 -24.14
N LEU A 887 -10.95 16.94 -24.03
CA LEU A 887 -10.54 15.57 -23.79
C LEU A 887 -10.06 15.41 -22.34
N HIS A 888 -10.87 14.76 -21.50
CA HIS A 888 -10.53 14.46 -20.12
C HIS A 888 -10.91 13.03 -19.74
N MET A 889 -10.12 12.40 -18.86
CA MET A 889 -10.33 11.00 -18.49
C MET A 889 -11.70 10.71 -17.85
N CYS A 890 -12.25 11.66 -17.09
CA CYS A 890 -13.59 11.50 -16.49
C CYS A 890 -14.71 11.54 -17.54
N MET A 891 -14.54 12.33 -18.61
CA MET A 891 -15.52 12.40 -19.70
C MET A 891 -15.57 11.07 -20.44
N LEU A 892 -14.41 10.47 -20.76
CA LEU A 892 -14.34 9.15 -21.39
C LEU A 892 -15.12 8.10 -20.61
N LYS A 893 -14.92 8.05 -19.29
CA LYS A 893 -15.64 7.09 -18.43
C LYS A 893 -17.16 7.29 -18.50
N THR A 894 -17.61 8.54 -18.46
CA THR A 894 -19.04 8.88 -18.56
C THR A 894 -19.61 8.45 -19.92
N TYR A 895 -18.90 8.75 -21.01
CA TYR A 895 -19.32 8.37 -22.35
C TYR A 895 -19.35 6.85 -22.58
N GLU A 896 -18.41 6.09 -22.00
CA GLU A 896 -18.42 4.63 -22.07
C GLU A 896 -19.59 4.00 -21.31
N GLU A 897 -20.03 4.61 -20.21
CA GLU A 897 -21.16 4.15 -19.40
C GLU A 897 -22.51 4.51 -20.02
N GLU A 898 -22.61 5.69 -20.64
CA GLU A 898 -23.87 6.23 -21.17
C GLU A 898 -24.15 5.83 -22.62
N PHE A 899 -23.12 5.62 -23.45
CA PHE A 899 -23.29 5.42 -24.90
C PHE A 899 -22.49 4.23 -25.43
N GLN A 900 -22.98 3.64 -26.51
CA GLN A 900 -22.22 2.64 -27.25
C GLN A 900 -21.10 3.31 -28.06
N LEU A 901 -19.89 2.71 -28.05
CA LEU A 901 -18.68 3.25 -28.69
C LEU A 901 -18.84 3.57 -30.20
N GLY A 902 -19.68 2.81 -30.92
CA GLY A 902 -19.95 3.02 -32.34
C GLY A 902 -21.17 3.90 -32.65
N SER A 903 -21.71 4.61 -31.66
CA SER A 903 -22.86 5.51 -31.86
C SER A 903 -22.41 6.81 -32.53
N PRO A 904 -23.27 7.44 -33.37
CA PRO A 904 -22.95 8.72 -33.99
C PRO A 904 -22.55 9.81 -32.99
N ILE A 905 -23.17 9.84 -31.81
CA ILE A 905 -22.86 10.80 -30.73
C ILE A 905 -21.39 10.70 -30.29
N ILE A 906 -20.88 9.48 -30.11
CA ILE A 906 -19.48 9.27 -29.75
C ILE A 906 -18.54 9.66 -30.90
N LEU A 907 -18.89 9.32 -32.14
CA LEU A 907 -18.07 9.66 -33.32
C LEU A 907 -18.00 11.18 -33.56
N GLU A 908 -19.09 11.91 -33.31
CA GLU A 908 -19.14 13.38 -33.39
C GLU A 908 -18.35 14.02 -32.24
N TRP A 909 -18.49 13.51 -31.01
CA TRP A 909 -17.68 13.98 -29.87
C TRP A 909 -16.18 13.77 -30.10
N LEU A 910 -15.76 12.58 -30.57
CA LEU A 910 -14.36 12.31 -30.91
C LEU A 910 -13.83 13.27 -31.97
N TRP A 911 -14.69 13.63 -32.93
CA TRP A 911 -14.33 14.59 -33.98
C TRP A 911 -14.04 15.96 -33.39
N ASP A 912 -14.98 16.51 -32.61
CA ASP A 912 -14.84 17.86 -32.04
C ASP A 912 -13.74 17.94 -30.96
N ALA A 913 -13.66 16.93 -30.09
CA ALA A 913 -12.79 16.96 -28.92
C ALA A 913 -11.34 16.56 -29.23
N VAL A 914 -11.13 15.73 -30.26
CA VAL A 914 -9.82 15.12 -30.53
C VAL A 914 -9.37 15.35 -31.96
N VAL A 915 -10.13 14.87 -32.95
CA VAL A 915 -9.53 14.67 -34.28
C VAL A 915 -9.56 15.91 -35.18
N SER A 916 -10.63 16.71 -35.17
CA SER A 916 -10.70 17.96 -35.95
C SER A 916 -9.56 18.92 -35.59
N PRO A 917 -9.29 19.22 -34.29
CA PRO A 917 -8.17 20.08 -33.92
C PRO A 917 -6.80 19.58 -34.42
N VAL A 918 -6.59 18.26 -34.38
CA VAL A 918 -5.34 17.64 -34.86
C VAL A 918 -5.22 17.75 -36.39
N LEU A 919 -6.28 17.42 -37.13
CA LEU A 919 -6.25 17.48 -38.59
C LEU A 919 -6.14 18.92 -39.11
N GLU A 920 -6.78 19.88 -38.44
CA GLU A 920 -6.62 21.31 -38.72
C GLU A 920 -5.18 21.78 -38.49
N PHE A 921 -4.54 21.36 -37.40
CA PHE A 921 -3.14 21.64 -37.13
C PHE A 921 -2.20 21.05 -38.21
N LEU A 922 -2.51 19.85 -38.69
CA LEU A 922 -1.77 19.18 -39.77
C LEU A 922 -2.07 19.77 -41.17
N GLY A 923 -3.10 20.62 -41.30
CA GLY A 923 -3.55 21.18 -42.57
C GLY A 923 -4.46 20.28 -43.40
N PHE A 924 -4.86 19.11 -42.87
CA PHE A 924 -5.80 18.18 -43.52
C PHE A 924 -7.25 18.62 -43.26
N THR A 925 -7.67 19.69 -43.94
CA THR A 925 -8.97 20.33 -43.72
C THR A 925 -10.05 19.92 -44.72
N GLU A 926 -9.65 19.39 -45.87
CA GLU A 926 -10.54 18.97 -46.95
C GLU A 926 -10.11 17.59 -47.49
N SER A 927 -10.96 16.97 -48.30
CA SER A 927 -10.61 15.73 -48.98
C SER A 927 -9.49 15.96 -50.01
N PRO A 928 -8.56 15.00 -50.17
CA PRO A 928 -7.53 15.10 -51.20
C PRO A 928 -8.13 15.30 -52.60
N ALA A 929 -7.48 16.11 -53.43
CA ALA A 929 -7.97 16.35 -54.79
C ALA A 929 -7.84 15.07 -55.64
N ALA A 930 -8.68 14.92 -56.67
CA ALA A 930 -8.63 13.76 -57.54
C ALA A 930 -7.26 13.61 -58.21
N GLY A 931 -6.55 12.51 -57.91
CA GLY A 931 -5.21 12.22 -58.42
C GLY A 931 -4.06 12.59 -57.46
N GLU A 932 -4.34 13.23 -56.33
CA GLU A 932 -3.38 13.35 -55.22
C GLU A 932 -3.39 12.08 -54.37
N GLY A 933 -2.22 11.69 -53.85
CA GLY A 933 -2.12 10.56 -52.93
C GLY A 933 -2.77 10.88 -51.58
N TRP A 934 -3.37 9.87 -50.95
CA TRP A 934 -3.99 10.05 -49.64
C TRP A 934 -2.93 10.28 -48.55
N PRO A 935 -3.05 11.34 -47.73
CA PRO A 935 -2.17 11.51 -46.58
C PRO A 935 -2.45 10.43 -45.53
N ARG A 936 -1.39 9.95 -44.86
CA ARG A 936 -1.48 8.89 -43.85
C ARG A 936 -1.09 9.39 -42.47
N VAL A 937 -1.87 9.01 -41.46
CA VAL A 937 -1.64 9.33 -40.04
C VAL A 937 -1.57 8.05 -39.21
N TRP A 938 -0.55 7.93 -38.36
CA TRP A 938 -0.48 6.87 -37.34
C TRP A 938 -0.95 7.40 -35.99
N TRP A 939 -2.02 6.81 -35.46
CA TRP A 939 -2.62 7.13 -34.18
C TRP A 939 -2.05 6.24 -33.07
N ILE A 940 -1.56 6.86 -31.99
CA ILE A 940 -1.11 6.18 -30.78
C ILE A 940 -1.98 6.69 -29.61
N PRO A 941 -3.16 6.11 -29.36
CA PRO A 941 -3.99 6.48 -28.23
C PRO A 941 -3.37 6.01 -26.90
N THR A 942 -3.82 6.61 -25.79
CA THR A 942 -3.37 6.27 -24.43
C THR A 942 -4.57 6.00 -23.51
N GLY A 943 -4.37 5.19 -22.47
CA GLY A 943 -5.41 4.90 -21.49
C GLY A 943 -6.72 4.37 -22.10
N PRO A 944 -7.89 4.78 -21.58
CA PRO A 944 -9.20 4.32 -22.08
C PRO A 944 -9.46 4.67 -23.55
N LEU A 945 -8.80 5.69 -24.10
CA LEU A 945 -9.00 6.11 -25.49
C LEU A 945 -8.59 5.03 -26.51
N THR A 946 -7.77 4.05 -26.10
CA THR A 946 -7.39 2.89 -26.92
C THR A 946 -8.58 2.10 -27.45
N ARG A 947 -9.75 2.23 -26.81
CA ARG A 947 -10.99 1.55 -27.20
C ARG A 947 -11.80 2.31 -28.24
N PHE A 948 -11.48 3.56 -28.55
CA PHE A 948 -12.28 4.45 -29.40
C PHE A 948 -11.78 4.48 -30.85
N SER A 949 -12.69 4.51 -31.81
CA SER A 949 -12.38 4.53 -33.24
C SER A 949 -12.05 5.95 -33.73
N LEU A 950 -10.83 6.43 -33.46
CA LEU A 950 -10.38 7.76 -33.93
C LEU A 950 -10.50 7.92 -35.45
N HIS A 951 -10.29 6.85 -36.21
CA HIS A 951 -10.36 6.84 -37.67
C HIS A 951 -11.79 7.01 -38.22
N ALA A 952 -12.81 6.73 -37.39
CA ALA A 952 -14.22 6.84 -37.73
C ALA A 952 -14.85 8.11 -37.17
N ALA A 953 -14.10 8.97 -36.47
CA ALA A 953 -14.62 10.22 -35.93
C ALA A 953 -15.15 11.12 -37.07
N GLY A 954 -16.33 11.71 -36.88
CA GLY A 954 -16.88 12.65 -37.85
C GLY A 954 -18.40 12.77 -37.86
N TYR A 955 -18.86 13.77 -38.60
CA TYR A 955 -20.26 14.09 -38.84
C TYR A 955 -20.82 13.36 -40.08
N HIS A 956 -20.99 12.04 -39.99
CA HIS A 956 -21.35 11.19 -41.14
C HIS A 956 -22.75 11.46 -41.72
N LEU A 957 -23.72 11.81 -40.89
CA LEU A 957 -25.12 11.99 -41.33
C LEU A 957 -25.43 13.38 -41.91
N ASN A 958 -24.45 14.30 -41.88
CA ASN A 958 -24.64 15.69 -42.32
C ASN A 958 -24.29 15.93 -43.79
N GLY A 959 -23.88 14.89 -44.54
CA GLY A 959 -23.41 15.02 -45.92
C GLY A 959 -22.14 15.87 -46.06
N SER A 960 -21.35 15.95 -44.98
CA SER A 960 -20.13 16.77 -44.86
C SER A 960 -18.90 15.88 -44.98
N SER A 961 -17.79 16.43 -45.52
CA SER A 961 -16.45 15.83 -45.43
C SER A 961 -15.73 16.11 -44.10
N ALA A 962 -16.47 16.57 -43.09
CA ALA A 962 -16.01 16.70 -41.70
C ALA A 962 -15.96 15.32 -41.02
N THR A 963 -15.15 14.44 -41.60
CA THR A 963 -14.85 13.10 -41.08
C THR A 963 -13.38 12.80 -41.30
N VAL A 964 -12.82 11.93 -40.48
CA VAL A 964 -11.40 11.52 -40.60
C VAL A 964 -11.19 10.74 -41.89
N ILE A 965 -12.13 9.83 -42.18
CA ILE A 965 -12.03 8.92 -43.31
C ILE A 965 -12.19 9.63 -44.67
N ASP A 966 -12.72 10.84 -44.72
CA ASP A 966 -12.75 11.64 -45.94
C ASP A 966 -11.51 12.53 -46.11
N ARG A 967 -10.56 12.52 -45.15
CA ARG A 967 -9.38 13.41 -45.15
C ARG A 967 -8.05 12.68 -45.09
N VAL A 968 -7.93 11.58 -44.34
CA VAL A 968 -6.67 10.86 -44.15
C VAL A 968 -6.88 9.34 -44.09
N MET A 969 -5.88 8.58 -44.53
CA MET A 969 -5.76 7.16 -44.20
C MET A 969 -5.22 7.00 -42.78
N SER A 970 -5.86 6.14 -41.99
CA SER A 970 -5.53 5.95 -40.57
C SER A 970 -4.86 4.61 -40.33
N SER A 971 -3.81 4.60 -39.54
CA SER A 971 -3.19 3.39 -38.97
C SER A 971 -2.94 3.58 -37.49
N TYR A 972 -2.76 2.50 -36.74
CA TYR A 972 -2.55 2.53 -35.29
C TYR A 972 -1.22 1.86 -34.94
N SER A 973 -0.69 2.23 -33.78
CA SER A 973 0.46 1.54 -33.17
C SER A 973 0.34 1.63 -31.64
N PRO A 974 0.78 0.61 -30.88
CA PRO A 974 0.79 0.69 -29.42
C PRO A 974 1.85 1.67 -28.89
N SER A 975 2.94 1.88 -29.63
CA SER A 975 4.02 2.80 -29.29
C SER A 975 4.81 3.22 -30.54
N ILE A 976 5.65 4.24 -30.40
CA ILE A 976 6.61 4.60 -31.46
C ILE A 976 7.64 3.49 -31.61
N THR A 977 8.11 2.91 -30.49
CA THR A 977 9.09 1.83 -30.51
C THR A 977 8.61 0.62 -31.31
N ALA A 978 7.33 0.23 -31.18
CA ALA A 978 6.75 -0.87 -31.94
C ALA A 978 6.71 -0.58 -33.46
N LEU A 979 6.41 0.66 -33.84
CA LEU A 979 6.38 1.09 -35.25
C LEU A 979 7.78 1.04 -35.87
N ILE A 980 8.80 1.59 -35.18
CA ILE A 980 10.19 1.57 -35.63
C ILE A 980 10.68 0.13 -35.81
N ARG A 981 10.42 -0.73 -34.81
CA ARG A 981 10.82 -2.13 -34.86
C ARG A 981 10.14 -2.90 -35.99
N SER A 982 8.86 -2.63 -36.23
CA SER A 982 8.11 -3.24 -37.35
C SER A 982 8.76 -2.85 -38.69
N ARG A 983 9.20 -1.61 -38.85
CA ARG A 983 9.90 -1.13 -40.05
C ARG A 983 11.31 -1.69 -40.21
N ASP A 984 12.08 -1.74 -39.13
CA ASP A 984 13.43 -2.32 -39.15
C ASP A 984 13.41 -3.80 -39.56
N ARG A 985 12.32 -4.50 -39.24
CA ARG A 985 12.10 -5.93 -39.54
C ARG A 985 11.46 -6.18 -40.90
N ALA A 986 10.87 -5.15 -41.52
CA ALA A 986 10.27 -5.26 -42.83
C ALA A 986 11.36 -5.58 -43.86
N LYS A 987 11.34 -6.80 -44.40
CA LYS A 987 12.22 -7.15 -45.52
C LYS A 987 11.69 -6.45 -46.77
N PRO A 988 12.55 -5.98 -47.69
CA PRO A 988 12.11 -5.64 -49.03
C PRO A 988 11.37 -6.86 -49.60
N GLN A 989 10.13 -6.67 -50.07
CA GLN A 989 9.20 -7.69 -50.58
C GLN A 989 9.72 -8.55 -51.75
N GLN A 990 11.01 -8.42 -52.10
CA GLN A 990 11.69 -9.13 -53.16
C GLN A 990 12.48 -10.31 -52.58
N SER A 991 11.93 -11.54 -52.59
CA SER A 991 12.66 -12.82 -52.78
C SER A 991 12.01 -14.09 -52.21
N ARG A 992 10.69 -14.16 -51.96
CA ARG A 992 10.00 -15.48 -51.88
C ARG A 992 9.26 -15.76 -53.18
N ALA A 993 9.66 -16.84 -53.85
CA ALA A 993 9.09 -17.26 -55.13
C ALA A 993 7.67 -17.82 -55.00
N ASP A 994 7.30 -18.33 -53.82
CA ASP A 994 5.98 -18.92 -53.54
C ASP A 994 5.33 -18.17 -52.36
N LYS A 995 4.31 -17.35 -52.63
CA LYS A 995 3.49 -16.69 -51.61
C LYS A 995 2.41 -17.64 -51.09
N SER A 996 2.08 -17.56 -49.79
CA SER A 996 1.05 -18.42 -49.19
C SER A 996 0.13 -17.72 -48.19
N ALA A 997 -1.12 -18.19 -48.16
CA ALA A 997 -2.15 -17.73 -47.24
C ALA A 997 -2.73 -18.90 -46.42
N VAL A 998 -2.90 -18.71 -45.12
CA VAL A 998 -3.57 -19.64 -44.21
C VAL A 998 -4.93 -19.08 -43.86
N LEU A 999 -6.00 -19.79 -44.22
CA LEU A 999 -7.38 -19.34 -44.04
C LEU A 999 -8.08 -20.25 -43.01
N ILE A 1000 -8.61 -19.64 -41.95
CA ILE A 1000 -9.39 -20.31 -40.92
C ILE A 1000 -10.79 -19.71 -40.88
N ALA A 1001 -11.81 -20.54 -41.04
CA ALA A 1001 -13.21 -20.18 -40.88
C ALA A 1001 -13.86 -21.05 -39.81
N MET A 1002 -14.39 -20.42 -38.76
CA MET A 1002 -15.06 -21.07 -37.63
C MET A 1002 -16.56 -20.84 -37.70
N GLU A 1003 -17.25 -21.49 -38.63
CA GLU A 1003 -18.72 -21.43 -38.74
C GLU A 1003 -19.40 -22.03 -37.48
N ASN A 1004 -18.87 -23.15 -36.98
CA ASN A 1004 -19.36 -23.81 -35.79
C ASN A 1004 -18.25 -23.88 -34.73
N THR A 1005 -18.27 -22.95 -33.77
CA THR A 1005 -17.32 -22.96 -32.64
C THR A 1005 -17.90 -23.75 -31.47
N PRO A 1006 -17.19 -24.74 -30.89
CA PRO A 1006 -17.66 -25.48 -29.72
C PRO A 1006 -18.05 -24.54 -28.57
N GLY A 1007 -19.16 -24.79 -27.88
CA GLY A 1007 -19.60 -23.95 -26.75
C GLY A 1007 -20.17 -22.57 -27.12
N ALA A 1008 -20.10 -22.14 -28.39
CA ALA A 1008 -20.78 -20.93 -28.83
C ALA A 1008 -22.29 -21.17 -28.98
N LEU A 1009 -23.10 -20.17 -28.65
CA LEU A 1009 -24.57 -20.26 -28.66
C LEU A 1009 -25.15 -20.19 -30.08
N LYS A 1010 -24.47 -19.53 -31.02
CA LYS A 1010 -24.91 -19.33 -32.41
C LYS A 1010 -23.76 -19.61 -33.39
N PRO A 1011 -24.04 -20.23 -34.56
CA PRO A 1011 -23.06 -20.38 -35.62
C PRO A 1011 -22.84 -19.07 -36.39
N LEU A 1012 -21.63 -18.89 -36.91
CA LEU A 1012 -21.24 -17.78 -37.78
C LEU A 1012 -21.47 -18.15 -39.24
N GLN A 1013 -22.69 -17.91 -39.72
CA GLN A 1013 -23.17 -18.39 -41.02
C GLN A 1013 -22.36 -17.87 -42.22
N PHE A 1014 -21.70 -16.73 -42.08
CA PHE A 1014 -20.96 -16.07 -43.15
C PHE A 1014 -19.44 -16.28 -43.05
N ALA A 1015 -18.92 -16.86 -41.97
CA ALA A 1015 -17.48 -17.11 -41.81
C ALA A 1015 -16.91 -18.01 -42.92
N ALA A 1016 -17.66 -19.02 -43.37
CA ALA A 1016 -17.25 -19.89 -44.48
C ALA A 1016 -17.28 -19.18 -45.84
N GLU A 1017 -18.27 -18.29 -46.03
CA GLU A 1017 -18.40 -17.45 -47.23
C GLU A 1017 -17.25 -16.44 -47.31
N GLU A 1018 -16.95 -15.75 -46.20
CA GLU A 1018 -15.83 -14.82 -46.09
C GLU A 1018 -14.51 -15.47 -46.54
N ALA A 1019 -14.19 -16.65 -45.99
CA ALA A 1019 -12.98 -17.36 -46.36
C ALA A 1019 -12.97 -17.80 -47.84
N ALA A 1020 -14.14 -18.12 -48.43
CA ALA A 1020 -14.23 -18.46 -49.84
C ALA A 1020 -14.00 -17.25 -50.76
N VAL A 1021 -14.51 -16.07 -50.39
CA VAL A 1021 -14.26 -14.81 -51.12
C VAL A 1021 -12.77 -14.47 -51.07
N VAL A 1022 -12.16 -14.54 -49.89
CA VAL A 1022 -10.73 -14.27 -49.72
C VAL A 1022 -9.87 -15.27 -50.48
N GLU A 1023 -10.24 -16.56 -50.47
CA GLU A 1023 -9.55 -17.60 -51.24
C GLU A 1023 -9.55 -17.29 -52.75
N SER A 1024 -10.70 -16.89 -53.30
CA SER A 1024 -10.80 -16.51 -54.71
C SER A 1024 -9.92 -15.30 -55.06
N LEU A 1025 -9.75 -14.34 -54.14
CA LEU A 1025 -8.89 -13.17 -54.34
C LEU A 1025 -7.40 -13.50 -54.16
N CYS A 1026 -7.07 -14.44 -53.27
CA CYS A 1026 -5.71 -14.98 -53.18
C CYS A 1026 -5.29 -15.68 -54.47
N ASP A 1027 -6.19 -16.43 -55.10
CA ASP A 1027 -5.93 -17.08 -56.40
C ASP A 1027 -5.63 -16.05 -57.51
N THR A 1028 -6.33 -14.91 -57.54
CA THR A 1028 -6.04 -13.85 -58.53
C THR A 1028 -4.70 -13.16 -58.28
N MET A 1029 -4.24 -13.12 -57.03
CA MET A 1029 -2.95 -12.58 -56.62
C MET A 1029 -1.78 -13.57 -56.73
N ASP A 1030 -2.01 -14.78 -57.23
CA ASP A 1030 -1.03 -15.88 -57.29
C ASP A 1030 -0.49 -16.26 -55.88
N ILE A 1031 -1.38 -16.26 -54.88
CA ILE A 1031 -1.09 -16.64 -53.50
C ILE A 1031 -1.72 -17.99 -53.20
N LYS A 1032 -0.87 -18.98 -52.86
CA LYS A 1032 -1.35 -20.33 -52.56
C LYS A 1032 -2.08 -20.40 -51.22
N THR A 1033 -3.34 -20.82 -51.22
CA THR A 1033 -4.14 -20.94 -50.00
C THR A 1033 -4.00 -22.31 -49.32
N PHE A 1034 -4.09 -22.31 -47.99
CA PHE A 1034 -4.11 -23.50 -47.15
C PHE A 1034 -5.21 -23.38 -46.10
N ARG A 1035 -6.06 -24.42 -46.00
CA ARG A 1035 -7.08 -24.57 -44.94
C ARG A 1035 -6.69 -25.73 -44.02
N PRO A 1036 -5.85 -25.51 -43.00
CA PRO A 1036 -5.48 -26.55 -42.05
C PRO A 1036 -6.69 -26.96 -41.17
N ALA A 1037 -6.50 -28.00 -40.36
CA ALA A 1037 -7.40 -28.23 -39.24
C ALA A 1037 -7.44 -26.98 -38.36
N ALA A 1038 -8.64 -26.51 -38.01
CA ALA A 1038 -8.84 -25.29 -37.23
C ALA A 1038 -8.59 -25.53 -35.74
N ASP A 1039 -7.51 -26.22 -35.40
CA ASP A 1039 -7.01 -26.45 -34.04
C ASP A 1039 -5.67 -25.73 -33.83
N LYS A 1040 -5.25 -25.57 -32.58
CA LYS A 1040 -4.00 -24.88 -32.22
C LYS A 1040 -2.79 -25.44 -32.97
N GLN A 1041 -2.67 -26.77 -33.06
CA GLN A 1041 -1.50 -27.40 -33.65
C GLN A 1041 -1.42 -27.19 -35.17
N GLY A 1042 -2.55 -27.31 -35.87
CA GLY A 1042 -2.67 -27.11 -37.31
C GLY A 1042 -2.31 -25.68 -37.71
N VAL A 1043 -2.81 -24.69 -36.97
CA VAL A 1043 -2.51 -23.27 -37.19
C VAL A 1043 -1.03 -22.97 -36.92
N SER A 1044 -0.50 -23.43 -35.77
CA SER A 1044 0.89 -23.17 -35.37
C SER A 1044 1.94 -23.70 -36.36
N ASN A 1045 1.67 -24.82 -37.02
CA ASN A 1045 2.60 -25.44 -37.94
C ASN A 1045 2.79 -24.62 -39.24
N LEU A 1046 1.79 -23.85 -39.66
CA LEU A 1046 1.80 -23.10 -40.92
C LEU A 1046 2.12 -21.61 -40.74
N LEU A 1047 1.80 -21.02 -39.59
CA LEU A 1047 2.04 -19.61 -39.30
C LEU A 1047 3.48 -19.11 -39.60
N PRO A 1048 4.56 -19.82 -39.22
CA PRO A 1048 5.94 -19.35 -39.46
C PRO A 1048 6.37 -19.24 -40.92
N ASN A 1049 5.58 -19.80 -41.85
CA ASN A 1049 5.91 -19.81 -43.28
C ASN A 1049 4.84 -19.14 -44.16
N CYS A 1050 3.72 -18.69 -43.57
CA CYS A 1050 2.70 -17.97 -44.30
C CYS A 1050 3.10 -16.51 -44.55
N ASP A 1051 2.53 -15.92 -45.60
CA ASP A 1051 2.58 -14.47 -45.83
C ASP A 1051 1.28 -13.82 -45.35
N ILE A 1052 0.15 -14.52 -45.50
CA ILE A 1052 -1.16 -14.05 -45.03
C ILE A 1052 -1.75 -15.07 -44.06
N PHE A 1053 -2.27 -14.58 -42.93
CA PHE A 1053 -3.11 -15.34 -42.02
C PHE A 1053 -4.49 -14.66 -41.94
N HIS A 1054 -5.53 -15.34 -42.40
CA HIS A 1054 -6.91 -14.85 -42.33
C HIS A 1054 -7.71 -15.70 -41.35
N PHE A 1055 -8.28 -15.07 -40.34
CA PHE A 1055 -9.12 -15.73 -39.35
C PHE A 1055 -10.52 -15.12 -39.34
N ALA A 1056 -11.53 -15.93 -39.68
CA ALA A 1056 -12.95 -15.60 -39.54
C ALA A 1056 -13.56 -16.46 -38.43
N GLY A 1057 -13.79 -15.88 -37.25
CA GLY A 1057 -14.29 -16.63 -36.09
C GLY A 1057 -14.49 -15.79 -34.83
N HIS A 1058 -14.62 -16.42 -33.67
CA HIS A 1058 -14.72 -15.68 -32.41
C HIS A 1058 -13.34 -15.33 -31.85
N GLY A 1059 -13.17 -14.07 -31.45
CA GLY A 1059 -12.10 -13.60 -30.59
C GLY A 1059 -12.67 -13.38 -29.20
N CYS A 1060 -11.97 -13.85 -28.17
CA CYS A 1060 -12.41 -13.72 -26.79
C CYS A 1060 -11.41 -12.87 -26.00
N THR A 1061 -11.89 -11.76 -25.44
CA THR A 1061 -11.11 -10.92 -24.51
C THR A 1061 -11.34 -11.39 -23.08
N ASN A 1062 -10.28 -11.82 -22.41
CA ASN A 1062 -10.34 -12.14 -20.99
C ASN A 1062 -10.34 -10.83 -20.17
N PRO A 1063 -11.34 -10.62 -19.29
CA PRO A 1063 -11.50 -9.36 -18.57
C PRO A 1063 -10.51 -9.17 -17.42
N GLN A 1064 -9.92 -10.24 -16.89
CA GLN A 1064 -9.02 -10.18 -15.74
C GLN A 1064 -7.56 -10.27 -16.17
N ASP A 1065 -7.28 -11.06 -17.21
CA ASP A 1065 -5.94 -11.23 -17.75
C ASP A 1065 -5.95 -11.11 -19.28
N PRO A 1066 -5.54 -9.95 -19.84
CA PRO A 1066 -5.48 -9.75 -21.28
C PRO A 1066 -4.63 -10.78 -22.03
N SER A 1067 -3.65 -11.40 -21.35
CA SER A 1067 -2.80 -12.44 -21.95
C SER A 1067 -3.51 -13.76 -22.27
N GLN A 1068 -4.58 -14.03 -21.53
CA GLN A 1068 -5.43 -15.19 -21.72
C GLN A 1068 -6.55 -14.90 -22.73
N SER A 1069 -6.54 -13.75 -23.39
CA SER A 1069 -7.40 -13.51 -24.56
C SER A 1069 -6.98 -14.45 -25.70
N TYR A 1070 -7.92 -14.98 -26.47
CA TYR A 1070 -7.63 -16.03 -27.46
C TYR A 1070 -8.50 -15.94 -28.72
N LEU A 1071 -8.02 -16.56 -29.80
CA LEU A 1071 -8.86 -16.93 -30.94
C LEU A 1071 -9.49 -18.30 -30.68
N ALA A 1072 -10.82 -18.38 -30.80
CA ALA A 1072 -11.57 -19.60 -30.49
C ALA A 1072 -11.48 -20.61 -31.65
N LEU A 1073 -10.43 -21.45 -31.60
CA LEU A 1073 -10.23 -22.61 -32.46
C LEU A 1073 -11.05 -23.82 -31.97
N GLN A 1074 -11.04 -24.93 -32.68
CA GLN A 1074 -11.82 -26.13 -32.35
C GLN A 1074 -11.49 -26.72 -30.97
N ASP A 1075 -10.25 -26.57 -30.51
CA ASP A 1075 -9.70 -27.14 -29.27
C ASP A 1075 -9.53 -26.11 -28.15
N TYR A 1076 -10.14 -24.91 -28.28
CA TYR A 1076 -9.86 -23.79 -27.37
C TYR A 1076 -10.23 -24.04 -25.89
N LEU A 1077 -11.17 -24.95 -25.61
CA LEU A 1077 -11.57 -25.31 -24.25
C LEU A 1077 -10.45 -26.04 -23.49
N ASP A 1078 -9.61 -26.79 -24.22
CA ASP A 1078 -8.50 -27.56 -23.67
C ASP A 1078 -7.16 -26.83 -23.88
N THR A 1079 -6.96 -26.27 -25.08
CA THR A 1079 -5.70 -25.69 -25.54
C THR A 1079 -5.94 -24.37 -26.30
N PRO A 1080 -6.23 -23.26 -25.60
CA PRO A 1080 -6.53 -21.98 -26.24
C PRO A 1080 -5.35 -21.44 -27.06
N PHE A 1081 -5.67 -20.85 -28.21
CA PHE A 1081 -4.74 -20.08 -29.04
C PHE A 1081 -4.67 -18.64 -28.52
N SER A 1082 -4.05 -18.49 -27.35
CA SER A 1082 -4.03 -17.25 -26.57
C SER A 1082 -2.98 -16.23 -27.06
N VAL A 1083 -3.17 -14.97 -26.66
CA VAL A 1083 -2.17 -13.90 -26.78
C VAL A 1083 -0.84 -14.33 -26.16
N GLU A 1084 -0.87 -15.06 -25.04
CA GLU A 1084 0.30 -15.69 -24.48
C GLU A 1084 1.03 -16.62 -25.42
N TYR A 1085 0.30 -17.55 -26.00
CA TYR A 1085 0.91 -18.50 -26.90
C TYR A 1085 1.51 -17.80 -28.12
N LEU A 1086 0.79 -16.83 -28.71
CA LEU A 1086 1.22 -16.02 -29.84
C LEU A 1086 2.54 -15.25 -29.59
N LEU A 1087 2.63 -14.57 -28.45
CA LEU A 1087 3.84 -13.81 -28.08
C LEU A 1087 5.06 -14.72 -27.91
N GLY A 1088 4.87 -16.01 -27.59
CA GLY A 1088 5.94 -17.00 -27.53
C GLY A 1088 6.40 -17.56 -28.88
N MET A 1089 5.61 -17.43 -29.96
CA MET A 1089 5.87 -18.13 -31.24
C MET A 1089 7.02 -17.56 -32.07
N SER A 1090 7.51 -16.35 -31.81
CA SER A 1090 8.65 -15.72 -32.50
C SER A 1090 8.67 -15.90 -34.03
N LEU A 1091 7.88 -15.12 -34.76
CA LEU A 1091 7.73 -15.21 -36.23
C LEU A 1091 8.75 -14.35 -37.00
N TRP A 1092 9.62 -13.61 -36.30
CA TRP A 1092 10.56 -12.61 -36.85
C TRP A 1092 11.53 -13.10 -37.93
N LYS A 1093 11.89 -14.39 -37.91
CA LYS A 1093 12.85 -14.95 -38.88
C LYS A 1093 12.29 -14.88 -40.30
N ASN A 1094 10.99 -15.13 -40.40
CA ASN A 1094 10.18 -15.11 -41.61
C ASN A 1094 8.92 -14.28 -41.35
N SER A 1095 9.09 -12.99 -41.04
CA SER A 1095 8.00 -12.07 -40.71
C SER A 1095 6.85 -12.19 -41.71
N PRO A 1096 5.68 -12.71 -41.30
CA PRO A 1096 4.52 -12.76 -42.18
C PRO A 1096 4.04 -11.35 -42.51
N PHE A 1097 3.40 -11.19 -43.68
CA PHE A 1097 3.00 -9.89 -44.18
C PHE A 1097 1.71 -9.38 -43.51
N LEU A 1098 0.62 -10.13 -43.55
CA LEU A 1098 -0.70 -9.68 -43.07
C LEU A 1098 -1.38 -10.72 -42.17
N ALA A 1099 -1.81 -10.32 -40.98
CA ALA A 1099 -2.82 -11.01 -40.19
C ALA A 1099 -4.16 -10.27 -40.30
N TYR A 1100 -5.16 -10.88 -40.90
CA TYR A 1100 -6.52 -10.34 -40.97
C TYR A 1100 -7.42 -11.09 -39.98
N LEU A 1101 -7.86 -10.40 -38.94
CA LEU A 1101 -8.62 -10.96 -37.82
C LEU A 1101 -10.08 -10.50 -37.88
N SER A 1102 -10.91 -11.22 -38.63
CA SER A 1102 -12.37 -11.15 -38.60
C SER A 1102 -12.92 -11.82 -37.34
N ALA A 1103 -12.64 -11.17 -36.21
CA ALA A 1103 -13.03 -11.61 -34.89
C ALA A 1103 -13.32 -10.40 -34.00
N CYS A 1104 -14.39 -10.49 -33.21
CA CYS A 1104 -14.88 -9.42 -32.35
C CYS A 1104 -13.86 -9.04 -31.26
N GLY A 1105 -13.71 -7.74 -31.01
CA GLY A 1105 -12.99 -7.22 -29.83
C GLY A 1105 -11.51 -7.61 -29.78
N THR A 1106 -10.89 -7.91 -30.92
CA THR A 1106 -9.47 -8.28 -31.00
C THR A 1106 -8.51 -7.16 -30.60
N GLY A 1107 -9.01 -5.92 -30.54
CA GLY A 1107 -8.33 -4.73 -30.00
C GLY A 1107 -8.72 -4.33 -28.57
N LEU A 1108 -9.59 -5.09 -27.88
CA LEU A 1108 -10.17 -4.67 -26.61
C LEU A 1108 -9.32 -5.11 -25.40
N VAL A 1109 -9.09 -4.18 -24.47
CA VAL A 1109 -8.68 -4.46 -23.09
C VAL A 1109 -9.87 -4.10 -22.19
N LYS A 1110 -10.24 -4.97 -21.24
CA LYS A 1110 -11.43 -4.75 -20.38
C LYS A 1110 -11.08 -4.23 -18.98
N ASP A 1111 -9.95 -4.65 -18.40
CA ASP A 1111 -9.48 -4.10 -17.12
C ASP A 1111 -8.65 -2.84 -17.35
N HIS A 1112 -9.08 -1.74 -16.74
CA HIS A 1112 -8.45 -0.43 -16.88
C HIS A 1112 -6.99 -0.42 -16.41
N LYS A 1113 -6.61 -1.29 -15.46
CA LYS A 1113 -5.24 -1.40 -14.94
C LYS A 1113 -4.21 -1.75 -16.02
N TYR A 1114 -4.65 -2.36 -17.11
CA TYR A 1114 -3.77 -2.85 -18.18
C TYR A 1114 -3.84 -2.04 -19.47
N PHE A 1115 -4.58 -0.93 -19.50
CA PHE A 1115 -4.67 -0.08 -20.69
C PHE A 1115 -3.30 0.41 -21.18
N ASP A 1116 -2.41 0.74 -20.25
CA ASP A 1116 -1.07 1.22 -20.62
C ASP A 1116 -0.17 0.12 -21.17
N GLU A 1117 -0.51 -1.16 -21.00
CA GLU A 1117 0.25 -2.25 -21.61
C GLU A 1117 -0.17 -2.53 -23.06
N SER A 1118 -1.37 -2.10 -23.48
CA SER A 1118 -1.91 -2.29 -24.84
C SER A 1118 -1.80 -3.74 -25.35
N ILE A 1119 -1.97 -4.73 -24.46
CA ILE A 1119 -1.89 -6.16 -24.81
C ILE A 1119 -3.28 -6.67 -25.20
N HIS A 1120 -3.46 -6.89 -26.49
CA HIS A 1120 -4.66 -7.49 -27.09
C HIS A 1120 -4.25 -8.33 -28.31
N LEU A 1121 -5.19 -9.02 -28.97
CA LEU A 1121 -4.85 -9.93 -30.07
C LEU A 1121 -4.14 -9.20 -31.22
N ILE A 1122 -4.63 -8.04 -31.64
CA ILE A 1122 -4.01 -7.27 -32.75
C ILE A 1122 -2.54 -6.93 -32.44
N SER A 1123 -2.25 -6.35 -31.27
CA SER A 1123 -0.88 -6.02 -30.88
C SER A 1123 -0.04 -7.27 -30.67
N ALA A 1124 -0.62 -8.38 -30.19
CA ALA A 1124 0.09 -9.65 -30.05
C ALA A 1124 0.57 -10.24 -31.38
N PHE A 1125 -0.23 -10.16 -32.46
CA PHE A 1125 0.21 -10.60 -33.79
C PHE A 1125 1.33 -9.71 -34.33
N GLN A 1126 1.24 -8.39 -34.14
CA GLN A 1126 2.31 -7.46 -34.53
C GLN A 1126 3.60 -7.74 -33.73
N LEU A 1127 3.47 -7.90 -32.42
CA LEU A 1127 4.54 -8.26 -31.49
C LEU A 1127 5.01 -9.72 -31.64
N ALA A 1128 4.34 -10.57 -32.40
CA ALA A 1128 4.83 -11.90 -32.74
C ALA A 1128 5.69 -11.88 -34.02
N GLY A 1129 5.45 -10.90 -34.91
CA GLY A 1129 6.25 -10.69 -36.13
C GLY A 1129 5.46 -10.37 -37.40
N PHE A 1130 4.14 -10.20 -37.34
CA PHE A 1130 3.37 -9.74 -38.50
C PHE A 1130 3.65 -8.26 -38.80
N GLN A 1131 3.86 -7.95 -40.07
CA GLN A 1131 4.14 -6.59 -40.54
C GLN A 1131 2.88 -5.70 -40.53
N HIS A 1132 1.75 -6.29 -40.92
CA HIS A 1132 0.43 -5.68 -40.88
C HIS A 1132 -0.55 -6.59 -40.14
N VAL A 1133 -1.44 -5.98 -39.36
CA VAL A 1133 -2.54 -6.64 -38.69
C VAL A 1133 -3.79 -5.80 -38.87
N ILE A 1134 -4.86 -6.41 -39.39
CA ILE A 1134 -6.20 -5.81 -39.41
C ILE A 1134 -7.05 -6.57 -38.39
N GLY A 1135 -7.77 -5.84 -37.55
CA GLY A 1135 -8.70 -6.43 -36.58
C GLY A 1135 -9.80 -5.45 -36.21
N THR A 1136 -10.52 -5.74 -35.12
CA THR A 1136 -11.69 -4.97 -34.68
C THR A 1136 -11.56 -4.51 -33.23
N LEU A 1137 -11.93 -3.26 -32.95
CA LEU A 1137 -11.92 -2.70 -31.59
C LEU A 1137 -13.04 -3.28 -30.71
N TRP A 1138 -14.19 -3.60 -31.31
CA TRP A 1138 -15.37 -4.14 -30.63
C TRP A 1138 -16.13 -5.12 -31.52
N GLU A 1139 -17.28 -5.61 -31.06
CA GLU A 1139 -18.11 -6.58 -31.78
C GLU A 1139 -18.57 -6.09 -33.16
N VAL A 1140 -18.51 -6.99 -34.15
CA VAL A 1140 -18.87 -6.77 -35.56
C VAL A 1140 -19.87 -7.81 -36.02
N GLU A 1141 -20.72 -7.44 -36.98
CA GLU A 1141 -21.69 -8.36 -37.58
C GLU A 1141 -21.01 -9.26 -38.62
N ASP A 1142 -21.33 -10.56 -38.58
CA ASP A 1142 -20.69 -11.57 -39.42
C ASP A 1142 -20.87 -11.30 -40.93
N PHE A 1143 -22.03 -10.81 -41.36
CA PHE A 1143 -22.26 -10.48 -42.77
C PHE A 1143 -21.41 -9.30 -43.26
N THR A 1144 -21.16 -8.29 -42.41
CA THR A 1144 -20.36 -7.11 -42.77
C THR A 1144 -18.88 -7.49 -42.95
N CYS A 1145 -18.41 -8.52 -42.23
CA CYS A 1145 -17.04 -9.03 -42.37
C CYS A 1145 -16.74 -9.52 -43.80
N VAL A 1146 -17.70 -10.15 -44.48
CA VAL A 1146 -17.53 -10.61 -45.87
C VAL A 1146 -17.20 -9.44 -46.80
N ALA A 1147 -18.00 -8.37 -46.73
CA ALA A 1147 -17.82 -7.20 -47.57
C ALA A 1147 -16.52 -6.45 -47.22
N MET A 1148 -16.24 -6.25 -45.93
CA MET A 1148 -15.02 -5.58 -45.47
C MET A 1148 -13.75 -6.32 -45.93
N ALA A 1149 -13.70 -7.65 -45.76
CA ALA A 1149 -12.59 -8.46 -46.21
C ALA A 1149 -12.47 -8.46 -47.73
N GLY A 1150 -13.58 -8.69 -48.45
CA GLY A 1150 -13.60 -8.71 -49.92
C GLY A 1150 -13.05 -7.42 -50.54
N LEU A 1151 -13.56 -6.26 -50.12
CA LEU A 1151 -13.12 -4.95 -50.62
C LEU A 1151 -11.65 -4.65 -50.26
N THR A 1152 -11.21 -5.04 -49.07
CA THR A 1152 -9.81 -4.86 -48.65
C THR A 1152 -8.86 -5.66 -49.53
N TYR A 1153 -9.12 -6.96 -49.71
CA TYR A 1153 -8.28 -7.84 -50.52
C TYR A 1153 -8.36 -7.50 -52.01
N GLN A 1154 -9.51 -7.05 -52.50
CA GLN A 1154 -9.66 -6.56 -53.87
C GLN A 1154 -8.78 -5.35 -54.13
N THR A 1155 -8.77 -4.36 -53.23
CA THR A 1155 -7.90 -3.19 -53.36
C THR A 1155 -6.41 -3.59 -53.32
N MET A 1156 -6.04 -4.55 -52.47
CA MET A 1156 -4.67 -5.10 -52.44
C MET A 1156 -4.29 -5.81 -53.75
N ASN A 1157 -5.24 -6.52 -54.37
CA ASN A 1157 -5.06 -7.15 -55.67
C ASN A 1157 -4.85 -6.10 -56.77
N ASP A 1158 -5.62 -5.00 -56.74
CA ASP A 1158 -5.60 -3.96 -57.76
C ASP A 1158 -4.35 -3.06 -57.69
N HIS A 1159 -3.74 -2.92 -56.50
CA HIS A 1159 -2.61 -2.02 -56.24
C HIS A 1159 -1.27 -2.73 -55.96
N GLU A 1160 -1.20 -4.04 -56.22
CA GLU A 1160 -0.11 -4.92 -55.82
C GLU A 1160 0.07 -4.98 -54.29
N MET A 1161 0.09 -6.19 -53.73
CA MET A 1161 0.27 -6.44 -52.30
C MET A 1161 1.54 -5.74 -51.79
N SER A 1162 1.37 -4.60 -51.14
CA SER A 1162 2.40 -3.66 -50.63
C SER A 1162 1.92 -2.99 -49.33
N ASP A 1163 2.84 -2.38 -48.57
CA ASP A 1163 2.52 -1.76 -47.27
C ASP A 1163 1.40 -0.70 -47.37
N GLU A 1164 1.42 0.08 -48.46
CA GLU A 1164 0.41 1.10 -48.72
C GLU A 1164 -0.94 0.48 -49.10
N SER A 1165 -0.94 -0.58 -49.91
CA SER A 1165 -2.17 -1.24 -50.39
C SER A 1165 -3.03 -1.81 -49.26
N VAL A 1166 -2.44 -2.25 -48.14
CA VAL A 1166 -3.18 -2.80 -46.99
C VAL A 1166 -3.99 -1.69 -46.31
N CYS A 1167 -3.33 -0.57 -46.03
CA CYS A 1167 -3.97 0.59 -45.41
C CYS A 1167 -5.02 1.21 -46.34
N LEU A 1168 -4.68 1.35 -47.63
CA LEU A 1168 -5.59 1.83 -48.66
C LEU A 1168 -6.81 0.92 -48.80
N GLY A 1169 -6.61 -0.40 -48.80
CA GLY A 1169 -7.69 -1.37 -48.92
C GLY A 1169 -8.69 -1.28 -47.77
N LEU A 1170 -8.19 -1.22 -46.52
CA LEU A 1170 -9.09 -1.06 -45.38
C LEU A 1170 -9.80 0.30 -45.41
N HIS A 1171 -9.08 1.36 -45.78
CA HIS A 1171 -9.65 2.69 -45.89
C HIS A 1171 -10.79 2.76 -46.92
N THR A 1172 -10.56 2.23 -48.12
CA THR A 1172 -11.56 2.17 -49.20
C THR A 1172 -12.77 1.34 -48.77
N ALA A 1173 -12.55 0.13 -48.23
CA ALA A 1173 -13.63 -0.72 -47.75
C ALA A 1173 -14.48 -0.03 -46.66
N THR A 1174 -13.82 0.65 -45.73
CA THR A 1174 -14.50 1.36 -44.64
C THR A 1174 -15.31 2.55 -45.16
N ARG A 1175 -14.83 3.28 -46.18
CA ARG A 1175 -15.58 4.39 -46.80
C ARG A 1175 -16.82 3.90 -47.54
N GLU A 1176 -16.68 2.84 -48.34
CA GLU A 1176 -17.82 2.27 -49.08
C GLU A 1176 -18.92 1.76 -48.14
N LEU A 1177 -18.54 1.02 -47.10
CA LEU A 1177 -19.49 0.53 -46.09
C LEU A 1177 -20.11 1.66 -45.26
N ARG A 1178 -19.36 2.75 -45.00
CA ARG A 1178 -19.91 3.96 -44.38
C ARG A 1178 -20.96 4.59 -45.28
N ASP A 1179 -20.69 4.77 -46.56
CA ASP A 1179 -21.61 5.41 -47.51
C ASP A 1179 -22.89 4.58 -47.69
N GLU A 1180 -22.78 3.24 -47.68
CA GLU A 1180 -23.94 2.34 -47.66
C GLU A 1180 -24.75 2.52 -46.37
N TRP A 1181 -24.10 2.52 -45.20
CA TRP A 1181 -24.75 2.74 -43.91
C TRP A 1181 -25.46 4.10 -43.82
N VAL A 1182 -24.85 5.18 -44.35
CA VAL A 1182 -25.49 6.51 -44.43
C VAL A 1182 -26.73 6.47 -45.32
N SER A 1183 -26.65 5.76 -46.46
CA SER A 1183 -27.79 5.58 -47.37
C SER A 1183 -28.94 4.83 -46.69
N GLN A 1184 -28.64 3.77 -45.95
CA GLN A 1184 -29.62 3.01 -45.18
C GLN A 1184 -30.29 3.90 -44.11
N CYS A 1185 -29.51 4.68 -43.36
CA CYS A 1185 -30.03 5.63 -42.36
C CYS A 1185 -30.97 6.67 -42.99
N ALA A 1186 -30.63 7.19 -44.17
CA ALA A 1186 -31.46 8.14 -44.91
C ALA A 1186 -32.79 7.52 -45.35
N THR A 1187 -32.79 6.25 -45.80
CA THR A 1187 -34.02 5.53 -46.18
C THR A 1187 -34.93 5.21 -44.98
N ALA A 1188 -34.36 5.09 -43.77
CA ALA A 1188 -35.09 4.81 -42.55
C ALA A 1188 -35.80 6.04 -41.94
N GLY A 1189 -35.64 7.23 -42.51
CA GLY A 1189 -36.31 8.46 -42.05
C GLY A 1189 -35.63 9.15 -40.85
N SER A 1190 -34.50 8.64 -40.38
CA SER A 1190 -33.68 9.31 -39.36
C SER A 1190 -33.02 10.56 -39.95
N THR A 1191 -33.44 11.74 -39.49
CA THR A 1191 -32.75 13.01 -39.80
C THR A 1191 -32.16 13.62 -38.52
N ARG A 1192 -31.11 14.44 -38.65
CA ARG A 1192 -30.44 15.15 -37.55
C ARG A 1192 -31.40 15.85 -36.58
N ALA A 1193 -32.57 16.28 -37.06
CA ALA A 1193 -33.57 17.02 -36.30
C ALA A 1193 -34.29 16.18 -35.22
N THR A 1194 -34.37 14.85 -35.37
CA THR A 1194 -35.02 13.96 -34.40
C THR A 1194 -34.12 13.62 -33.21
N VAL A 1195 -32.79 13.70 -33.36
CA VAL A 1195 -31.82 13.16 -32.39
C VAL A 1195 -31.13 14.24 -31.54
N VAL A 1196 -30.88 15.42 -32.10
CA VAL A 1196 -30.13 16.50 -31.42
C VAL A 1196 -31.04 17.42 -30.60
N GLY A 1197 -32.36 17.43 -30.88
CA GLY A 1197 -33.34 18.33 -30.27
C GLY A 1197 -33.53 18.14 -28.77
N ASP A 1198 -33.45 16.89 -28.28
CA ASP A 1198 -33.80 16.54 -26.91
C ASP A 1198 -32.60 16.23 -26.00
N ALA A 1199 -31.44 15.83 -26.54
CA ALA A 1199 -30.28 15.43 -25.74
C ALA A 1199 -29.36 16.59 -25.30
N ILE A 1200 -29.24 17.66 -26.10
CA ILE A 1200 -28.17 18.68 -25.89
C ILE A 1200 -28.72 20.00 -25.33
N ARG A 1201 -30.05 20.22 -25.30
CA ARG A 1201 -30.60 21.51 -24.87
C ARG A 1201 -30.78 21.71 -23.37
N ASN A 1202 -30.61 20.66 -22.55
CA ASN A 1202 -30.67 20.74 -21.09
C ASN A 1202 -29.62 19.81 -20.46
N LYS A 1203 -28.33 20.22 -20.47
CA LYS A 1203 -27.30 19.83 -19.47
C LYS A 1203 -25.92 20.35 -19.91
N GLN A 1204 -25.68 21.64 -19.70
CA GLN A 1204 -24.38 22.02 -19.15
C GLN A 1204 -24.38 21.55 -17.68
N PRO A 1205 -23.28 20.98 -17.15
CA PRO A 1205 -23.23 20.58 -15.76
C PRO A 1205 -23.08 21.84 -14.89
N GLU A 1206 -24.21 22.47 -14.56
CA GLU A 1206 -24.31 23.12 -13.25
C GLU A 1206 -24.57 22.00 -12.23
N GLY A 1207 -23.73 21.97 -11.19
CA GLY A 1207 -23.66 20.88 -10.23
C GLY A 1207 -25.00 20.55 -9.58
N GLY A 1208 -25.40 19.28 -9.68
CA GLY A 1208 -26.60 18.77 -9.03
C GLY A 1208 -26.58 17.25 -8.97
N ARG A 1209 -26.60 16.71 -7.74
CA ARG A 1209 -26.76 15.30 -7.38
C ARG A 1209 -27.83 14.61 -8.23
N LEU A 1210 -27.49 13.44 -8.80
CA LEU A 1210 -28.48 12.48 -9.28
C LEU A 1210 -28.48 11.23 -8.39
N ASP A 1211 -29.66 10.93 -7.87
CA ASP A 1211 -29.99 9.79 -7.02
C ASP A 1211 -30.38 8.61 -7.93
N HIS A 1212 -29.69 7.47 -7.83
CA HIS A 1212 -29.88 6.33 -8.73
C HIS A 1212 -30.89 5.32 -8.18
N GLY A 1213 -32.10 5.37 -8.73
CA GLY A 1213 -33.13 4.33 -8.63
C GLY A 1213 -32.84 3.13 -9.56
N LYS A 1214 -33.06 1.93 -9.01
CA LYS A 1214 -32.68 0.60 -9.53
C LYS A 1214 -33.43 0.15 -10.79
N GLY A 1215 -32.74 -0.70 -11.58
CA GLY A 1215 -33.34 -1.87 -12.21
C GLY A 1215 -32.58 -2.42 -13.42
N LYS A 1216 -31.90 -3.57 -13.28
CA LYS A 1216 -31.78 -4.63 -14.31
C LYS A 1216 -31.13 -5.90 -13.73
N GLY A 1217 -31.54 -7.04 -14.29
CA GLY A 1217 -31.35 -8.37 -13.75
C GLY A 1217 -29.96 -8.97 -13.93
N VAL A 1218 -29.65 -9.91 -13.04
CA VAL A 1218 -28.40 -10.65 -12.84
C VAL A 1218 -28.02 -11.47 -14.08
N ASP A 1219 -26.80 -11.26 -14.61
CA ASP A 1219 -26.21 -12.08 -15.66
C ASP A 1219 -25.03 -12.89 -15.08
N THR A 1220 -25.21 -14.21 -15.01
CA THR A 1220 -24.23 -15.11 -14.41
C THR A 1220 -23.10 -15.44 -15.38
N GLY A 1221 -21.94 -14.80 -15.23
CA GLY A 1221 -20.58 -15.35 -15.45
C GLY A 1221 -20.23 -16.15 -16.73
N GLU A 1222 -21.09 -16.26 -17.72
CA GLU A 1222 -20.83 -16.86 -19.02
C GLU A 1222 -20.51 -15.73 -20.01
N CYS A 1223 -19.39 -15.84 -20.73
CA CYS A 1223 -19.12 -14.98 -21.87
C CYS A 1223 -20.28 -15.13 -22.87
N LYS A 1224 -21.18 -14.16 -22.93
CA LYS A 1224 -22.21 -14.12 -23.97
C LYS A 1224 -21.54 -13.90 -25.32
N HIS A 1225 -21.42 -14.98 -26.08
CA HIS A 1225 -20.87 -15.03 -27.44
C HIS A 1225 -21.89 -14.49 -28.46
N ASP A 1226 -22.19 -13.19 -28.48
CA ASP A 1226 -23.09 -12.62 -29.49
C ASP A 1226 -22.30 -11.80 -30.52
N ARG A 1227 -21.74 -12.49 -31.53
CA ARG A 1227 -21.32 -11.89 -32.80
C ARG A 1227 -22.51 -11.60 -33.73
N ASP A 1228 -23.71 -12.09 -33.37
CA ASP A 1228 -25.00 -11.77 -33.98
C ASP A 1228 -25.84 -10.88 -33.04
N VAL A 1229 -25.62 -9.57 -33.11
CA VAL A 1229 -26.64 -8.62 -32.69
C VAL A 1229 -27.72 -8.64 -33.77
N THR A 1230 -28.87 -9.26 -33.49
CA THR A 1230 -30.05 -9.06 -34.33
C THR A 1230 -30.36 -7.56 -34.39
N LEU A 1231 -30.62 -7.03 -35.59
CA LEU A 1231 -31.32 -5.76 -35.85
C LEU A 1231 -32.64 -5.72 -35.06
N VAL A 1232 -32.55 -5.42 -33.78
CA VAL A 1232 -33.69 -5.00 -32.98
C VAL A 1232 -33.38 -3.57 -32.67
N ALA A 1233 -34.11 -2.66 -33.32
CA ALA A 1233 -34.36 -1.35 -32.75
C ALA A 1233 -34.80 -1.59 -31.30
N VAL A 1234 -33.88 -1.40 -30.35
CA VAL A 1234 -34.19 -1.49 -28.93
C VAL A 1234 -35.05 -0.27 -28.66
N LYS A 1235 -36.36 -0.46 -28.72
CA LYS A 1235 -37.30 0.43 -28.05
C LYS A 1235 -36.95 0.35 -26.57
N ASP A 1236 -36.40 1.42 -26.02
CA ASP A 1236 -36.52 1.62 -24.58
C ASP A 1236 -38.01 1.87 -24.25
N GLU A 1237 -38.36 1.84 -22.97
CA GLU A 1237 -39.74 2.05 -22.52
C GLU A 1237 -40.25 3.49 -22.79
N ASN A 1238 -39.42 4.38 -23.34
CA ASN A 1238 -39.72 5.79 -23.65
C ASN A 1238 -39.91 6.09 -25.15
N GLY A 1239 -39.59 5.15 -26.06
CA GLY A 1239 -40.02 5.23 -27.46
C GLY A 1239 -39.22 6.15 -28.38
N ASP A 1240 -37.94 6.41 -28.10
CA ASP A 1240 -37.05 7.12 -29.03
C ASP A 1240 -36.42 6.19 -30.09
N ASP A 1241 -36.46 6.62 -31.35
CA ASP A 1241 -35.91 5.92 -32.51
C ASP A 1241 -34.38 5.92 -32.48
N ASN A 1242 -33.75 4.85 -32.00
CA ASN A 1242 -32.30 4.69 -32.04
C ASN A 1242 -31.79 4.44 -33.47
N LEU A 1243 -30.80 5.25 -33.89
CA LEU A 1243 -30.04 5.09 -35.13
C LEU A 1243 -29.32 3.72 -35.18
N PRO A 1244 -29.16 3.10 -36.38
CA PRO A 1244 -28.39 1.87 -36.54
C PRO A 1244 -26.93 2.07 -36.12
N ARG A 1245 -26.31 1.06 -35.50
CA ARG A 1245 -24.89 1.10 -35.09
C ARG A 1245 -23.98 1.20 -36.33
N ALA A 1246 -22.87 1.92 -36.22
CA ALA A 1246 -21.89 2.02 -37.30
C ALA A 1246 -21.00 0.75 -37.33
N HIS A 1247 -21.48 -0.32 -37.96
CA HIS A 1247 -20.79 -1.62 -38.01
C HIS A 1247 -19.47 -1.61 -38.77
N TRP A 1248 -19.23 -0.59 -39.60
CA TRP A 1248 -17.98 -0.33 -40.33
C TRP A 1248 -16.88 0.32 -39.48
N ALA A 1249 -17.23 1.02 -38.40
CA ALA A 1249 -16.31 1.81 -37.57
C ALA A 1249 -15.29 1.05 -36.68
N PRO A 1250 -15.45 -0.24 -36.31
CA PRO A 1250 -14.48 -0.90 -35.43
C PRO A 1250 -13.19 -1.34 -36.11
N TYR A 1251 -13.11 -1.40 -37.43
CA TYR A 1251 -11.99 -2.02 -38.12
C TYR A 1251 -10.75 -1.11 -38.07
N VAL A 1252 -9.64 -1.67 -37.62
CA VAL A 1252 -8.39 -0.93 -37.44
C VAL A 1252 -7.22 -1.66 -38.07
N HIS A 1253 -6.33 -0.88 -38.67
CA HIS A 1253 -5.06 -1.34 -39.22
C HIS A 1253 -3.92 -0.98 -38.27
N PHE A 1254 -3.15 -1.98 -37.81
CA PHE A 1254 -1.88 -1.85 -37.11
C PHE A 1254 -0.76 -2.31 -38.04
N GLY A 1255 0.22 -1.44 -38.33
CA GLY A 1255 1.28 -1.79 -39.27
C GLY A 1255 2.01 -0.58 -39.83
N ILE A 1256 3.04 -0.87 -40.63
CA ILE A 1256 4.03 0.12 -41.09
C ILE A 1256 3.56 1.04 -42.19
#